data_AF-A0A4V6I6G7-F1
#
_entry.id   AF-A0A4V6I6G7-F1
#
_cell.length_a   1.000
_cell.length_b   1.000
_cell.length_c   1.000
_cell.angle_alpha   90.00
_cell.angle_beta   90.00
_cell.angle_gamma   90.00
#
_symmetry.space_group_name_H-M   'P 1'
#
loop_
_entity.id
_entity.type
_entity.pdbx_description
1 polymer ?
#
loop_
_entity_poly.entity_id
_entity_poly.type
_entity_poly.pdbx_seq_one_letter_code
_entity_poly.pdbx_strand_id
1 'polypeptide(L)'
;MLKDLDYRAINFIETTQASQDSFTHYLHLIKAQEIHTIQLLFSKNITKTIKIAISYNKTHYIPLQEFCANGKFHRVKNTFRGNIAAIKVKILSGSDENINIAIFAKKYNSLIIAARSDGIGARMIALLNNIYLANLLGERTKFGFVWKNDFLSNNLNPMRNKNEIEGNKIAGLGLEGEEAIFTQEFIQQFSYTNSLGVYNGSYPRGNNLQEFLQLSIEATTTKDCFFLSIPTPLYEIFKEIQECEYRKGLREIWDTLAFIPKLKNIINAAKNIALQNQDFVAIHIRSGDVIFVPEYRNNLDRMFAHTLPLELAIACIEVELKTNHKVVLFSDDFSSMEVLLEYFKGEQNLYSISSLIPDDFHLNNTERVFFEITFMSFADKIYTSKTSVYARLSHYIGDNSVLINTYEVFDKQTQYQLLQQYTITPHRFQRALSNLYSFLLSGDLSLDYNIQQTHIKACMEADKENLLYKMLYIDLLLETKRYYQANESLEDIINNHHSSFITMLSQPNHTAQREKYLKISFEYHNIAAIALALKHLNIQTSNKVPIPPKPLGASSRIKSHLSYKLGQALILNSKSLWGYIRMPYVLSYIKDKHKQEQKEYQEKIKKNPSLKLPTLESYRDYKDALKIKNTLSYQLGEAFIKAKKQNFFKFPIPYLKANNVNYSGGGGHSMVLFC
;
A
#
# COMPACT_ATOMS: atom_id res chain seq x y z
N MET A 1 11.63 31.34 -34.22
CA MET A 1 12.39 30.69 -33.13
C MET A 1 12.58 31.68 -31.99
N LEU A 2 11.84 31.46 -30.91
CA LEU A 2 12.06 32.13 -29.63
C LEU A 2 13.34 31.54 -29.02
N LYS A 3 14.29 32.38 -28.61
CA LYS A 3 15.37 31.97 -27.70
C LYS A 3 15.03 32.52 -26.32
N ASP A 4 15.16 31.66 -25.33
CA ASP A 4 15.25 31.90 -23.89
C ASP A 4 14.53 33.16 -23.42
N LEU A 5 13.26 32.99 -23.02
CA LEU A 5 12.62 33.89 -22.08
C LEU A 5 13.56 34.00 -20.86
N ASP A 6 13.93 35.21 -20.46
CA ASP A 6 14.88 35.44 -19.37
C ASP A 6 14.08 35.53 -18.05
N TYR A 7 14.08 34.45 -17.27
CA TYR A 7 13.19 34.27 -16.12
C TYR A 7 13.91 34.47 -14.79
N ARG A 8 14.00 35.70 -14.29
CA ARG A 8 14.88 36.02 -13.15
C ARG A 8 14.26 36.01 -11.74
N ALA A 9 13.04 35.50 -11.53
CA ALA A 9 12.40 35.60 -10.21
C ALA A 9 11.75 34.32 -9.64
N ILE A 10 11.48 33.30 -10.45
CA ILE A 10 10.67 32.15 -10.03
C ILE A 10 11.23 30.88 -10.65
N ASN A 11 11.40 29.81 -9.87
CA ASN A 11 11.82 28.51 -10.40
C ASN A 11 10.61 27.77 -10.99
N PHE A 12 10.75 27.19 -12.19
CA PHE A 12 9.70 26.40 -12.86
C PHE A 12 10.32 25.34 -13.79
N ILE A 13 9.50 24.39 -14.25
CA ILE A 13 9.82 23.38 -15.26
C ILE A 13 9.03 23.72 -16.52
N GLU A 14 9.71 23.79 -17.66
CA GLU A 14 9.08 24.08 -18.94
C GLU A 14 8.84 22.80 -19.77
N THR A 15 7.68 22.70 -20.41
CA THR A 15 7.40 21.71 -21.45
C THR A 15 6.73 22.36 -22.63
N THR A 16 7.15 22.03 -23.85
CA THR A 16 6.63 22.64 -25.08
C THR A 16 6.03 21.57 -25.96
N GLN A 17 4.83 21.83 -26.49
CA GLN A 17 4.14 20.99 -27.47
C GLN A 17 3.89 21.81 -28.73
N ALA A 18 4.42 21.34 -29.85
CA ALA A 18 4.14 21.88 -31.17
C ALA A 18 3.11 20.99 -31.87
N SER A 19 2.10 21.62 -32.48
CA SER A 19 1.18 21.02 -33.44
C SER A 19 1.28 21.78 -34.76
N GLN A 20 0.68 21.25 -35.83
CA GLN A 20 0.64 21.90 -37.15
C GLN A 20 0.15 23.36 -37.08
N ASP A 21 -0.85 23.61 -36.22
CA ASP A 21 -1.49 24.93 -36.09
C ASP A 21 -1.19 25.64 -34.77
N SER A 22 -0.27 25.13 -33.93
CA SER A 22 0.00 25.79 -32.65
C SER A 22 1.33 25.45 -31.99
N PHE A 23 1.84 26.40 -31.22
CA PHE A 23 2.96 26.25 -30.30
C PHE A 23 2.46 26.47 -28.88
N THR A 24 2.55 25.46 -28.03
CA THR A 24 2.08 25.52 -26.64
C THR A 24 3.25 25.35 -25.69
N HIS A 25 3.56 26.39 -24.91
CA HIS A 25 4.48 26.30 -23.78
C HIS A 25 3.72 26.11 -22.48
N TYR A 26 4.20 25.21 -21.62
CA TYR A 26 3.71 24.98 -20.27
C TYR A 26 4.85 25.30 -19.29
N LEU A 27 4.65 26.27 -18.41
CA LEU A 27 5.57 26.65 -17.34
C LEU A 27 4.98 26.15 -16.02
N HIS A 28 5.58 25.16 -15.40
CA HIS A 28 5.14 24.59 -14.12
C HIS A 28 5.99 25.14 -12.98
N LEU A 29 5.45 26.02 -12.14
CA LEU A 29 6.22 26.59 -11.04
C LEU A 29 6.63 25.50 -10.04
N ILE A 30 7.89 25.53 -9.58
CA ILE A 30 8.39 24.59 -8.55
C ILE A 30 7.65 24.82 -7.23
N LYS A 31 7.21 26.06 -6.96
CA LYS A 31 6.36 26.40 -5.82
C LYS A 31 5.23 27.32 -6.29
N ALA A 32 3.99 27.00 -5.90
CA ALA A 32 2.86 27.85 -6.21
C ALA A 32 2.96 29.18 -5.43
N GLN A 33 2.74 30.30 -6.13
CA GLN A 33 2.87 31.64 -5.55
C GLN A 33 2.05 32.67 -6.33
N GLU A 34 1.79 33.83 -5.73
CA GLU A 34 1.16 34.93 -6.43
C GLU A 34 2.06 35.46 -7.54
N ILE A 35 1.48 35.66 -8.72
CA ILE A 35 2.15 36.30 -9.85
C ILE A 35 1.30 37.50 -10.22
N HIS A 36 1.78 38.71 -9.95
CA HIS A 36 1.03 39.93 -10.29
C HIS A 36 1.27 40.39 -11.72
N THR A 37 2.37 39.96 -12.35
CA THR A 37 2.79 40.44 -13.65
C THR A 37 3.55 39.35 -14.40
N ILE A 38 3.24 39.19 -15.67
CA ILE A 38 3.94 38.30 -16.60
C ILE A 38 4.59 39.16 -17.68
N GLN A 39 5.87 38.96 -17.93
CA GLN A 39 6.59 39.67 -18.99
C GLN A 39 6.99 38.68 -20.08
N LEU A 40 6.63 39.01 -21.32
CA LEU A 40 6.93 38.23 -22.52
C LEU A 40 8.01 38.94 -23.33
N LEU A 41 9.05 38.20 -23.67
CA LEU A 41 10.16 38.66 -24.51
C LEU A 41 10.15 37.89 -25.82
N PHE A 42 10.10 38.61 -26.93
CA PHE A 42 10.15 38.01 -28.26
C PHE A 42 11.53 38.26 -28.89
N SER A 43 12.05 37.24 -29.60
CA SER A 43 13.36 37.32 -30.27
C SER A 43 13.40 38.34 -31.41
N LYS A 44 12.22 38.75 -31.91
CA LYS A 44 12.02 39.78 -32.94
C LYS A 44 10.94 40.76 -32.48
N ASN A 45 10.97 41.98 -33.03
CA ASN A 45 9.88 42.93 -32.82
C ASN A 45 8.60 42.31 -33.35
N ILE A 46 7.55 42.31 -32.53
CA ILE A 46 6.21 41.95 -32.96
C ILE A 46 5.46 43.24 -33.22
N THR A 47 5.07 43.44 -34.47
CA THR A 47 4.26 44.59 -34.94
C THR A 47 2.77 44.24 -35.03
N LYS A 48 2.37 43.07 -34.53
CA LYS A 48 1.00 42.53 -34.62
C LYS A 48 0.31 42.53 -33.25
N THR A 49 -1.01 42.69 -33.25
CA THR A 49 -1.83 42.66 -32.02
C THR A 49 -1.80 41.27 -31.37
N ILE A 50 -1.51 41.22 -30.07
CA ILE A 50 -1.46 40.00 -29.27
C ILE A 50 -2.70 39.97 -28.38
N LYS A 51 -3.55 38.95 -28.52
CA LYS A 51 -4.64 38.70 -27.56
C LYS A 51 -4.11 37.84 -26.41
N ILE A 52 -4.59 38.13 -25.21
CA ILE A 52 -4.12 37.48 -23.98
C ILE A 52 -5.37 37.14 -23.21
N ALA A 53 -5.52 35.90 -22.77
CA ALA A 53 -6.64 35.50 -21.94
C ALA A 53 -6.16 34.82 -20.65
N ILE A 54 -7.05 34.70 -19.69
CA ILE A 54 -6.84 33.93 -18.46
C ILE A 54 -7.95 32.88 -18.38
N SER A 55 -7.61 31.63 -18.06
CA SER A 55 -8.61 30.58 -17.88
C SER A 55 -8.34 29.75 -16.64
N TYR A 56 -9.25 29.80 -15.67
CA TYR A 56 -9.11 29.10 -14.40
C TYR A 56 -9.59 27.65 -14.43
N ASN A 57 -10.33 27.26 -15.47
CA ASN A 57 -11.04 25.98 -15.56
C ASN A 57 -10.91 25.30 -16.94
N LYS A 58 -10.01 25.78 -17.82
CA LYS A 58 -9.80 25.33 -19.20
C LYS A 58 -10.96 25.61 -20.18
N THR A 59 -12.13 25.99 -19.68
CA THR A 59 -13.35 26.15 -20.48
C THR A 59 -13.71 27.62 -20.69
N HIS A 60 -13.44 28.50 -19.72
CA HIS A 60 -13.79 29.92 -19.79
C HIS A 60 -12.53 30.78 -19.84
N TYR A 61 -12.47 31.70 -20.79
CA TYR A 61 -11.32 32.56 -21.06
C TYR A 61 -11.72 34.02 -20.83
N ILE A 62 -11.02 34.70 -19.93
CA ILE A 62 -11.18 36.13 -19.65
C ILE A 62 -10.14 36.89 -20.46
N PRO A 63 -10.52 37.71 -21.44
CA PRO A 63 -9.57 38.54 -22.18
C PRO A 63 -8.95 39.58 -21.24
N LEU A 64 -7.63 39.65 -21.23
CA LEU A 64 -6.87 40.78 -20.73
C LEU A 64 -6.74 41.77 -21.90
N GLN A 65 -6.94 43.07 -21.62
CA GLN A 65 -7.03 44.16 -22.61
C GLN A 65 -6.17 43.97 -23.88
N GLU A 66 -6.73 44.34 -25.03
CA GLU A 66 -6.02 44.36 -26.31
C GLU A 66 -4.78 45.25 -26.23
N PHE A 67 -3.61 44.66 -26.47
CA PHE A 67 -2.36 45.40 -26.58
C PHE A 67 -1.95 45.54 -28.04
N CYS A 68 -1.95 46.78 -28.55
CA CYS A 68 -1.26 47.14 -29.77
C CYS A 68 0.25 47.12 -29.51
N ALA A 69 0.97 46.23 -30.21
CA ALA A 69 2.38 45.97 -29.96
C ALA A 69 3.29 46.88 -30.80
N ASN A 70 4.15 47.64 -30.14
CA ASN A 70 5.38 48.18 -30.73
C ASN A 70 6.58 47.75 -29.87
N GLY A 71 7.32 46.71 -30.29
CA GLY A 71 8.61 46.34 -29.69
C GLY A 71 8.82 44.84 -29.42
N LYS A 72 9.87 44.51 -28.66
CA LYS A 72 10.23 43.14 -28.24
C LYS A 72 9.64 42.73 -26.88
N PHE A 73 9.12 43.69 -26.11
CA PHE A 73 8.77 43.53 -24.70
C PHE A 73 7.28 43.76 -24.46
N HIS A 74 6.61 42.83 -23.78
CA HIS A 74 5.21 42.98 -23.40
C HIS A 74 4.97 42.59 -21.96
N ARG A 75 4.29 43.46 -21.20
CA ARG A 75 3.98 43.24 -19.78
C ARG A 75 2.48 43.07 -19.60
N VAL A 76 2.10 41.97 -18.98
CA VAL A 76 0.73 41.55 -18.73
C VAL A 76 0.47 41.62 -17.24
N LYS A 77 -0.50 42.43 -16.81
CA LYS A 77 -0.96 42.42 -15.41
C LYS A 77 -1.89 41.24 -15.20
N ASN A 78 -1.58 40.40 -14.22
CA ASN A 78 -2.48 39.35 -13.79
C ASN A 78 -3.48 39.93 -12.79
N THR A 79 -4.76 39.83 -13.10
CA THR A 79 -5.85 40.31 -12.24
C THR A 79 -6.27 39.30 -11.17
N PHE A 80 -5.82 38.05 -11.27
CA PHE A 80 -6.08 37.01 -10.28
C PHE A 80 -5.31 37.25 -8.98
N ARG A 81 -6.02 37.18 -7.85
CA ARG A 81 -5.43 37.20 -6.51
C ARG A 81 -5.45 35.78 -5.94
N GLY A 82 -4.30 35.10 -5.97
CA GLY A 82 -4.13 33.74 -5.50
C GLY A 82 -2.86 33.07 -6.05
N ASN A 83 -2.50 31.91 -5.49
CA ASN A 83 -1.30 31.20 -5.88
C ASN A 83 -1.47 30.50 -7.24
N ILE A 84 -0.58 30.80 -8.18
CA ILE A 84 -0.50 30.17 -9.50
C ILE A 84 0.51 29.03 -9.42
N ALA A 85 0.19 27.88 -10.01
CA ALA A 85 1.09 26.72 -10.07
C ALA A 85 1.58 26.41 -11.48
N ALA A 86 0.86 26.84 -12.52
CA ALA A 86 1.30 26.67 -13.88
C ALA A 86 0.80 27.80 -14.80
N ILE A 87 1.55 28.09 -15.86
CA ILE A 87 1.18 29.04 -16.91
C ILE A 87 1.23 28.28 -18.24
N LYS A 88 0.17 28.38 -19.05
CA LYS A 88 0.17 27.88 -20.43
C LYS A 88 0.19 29.05 -21.39
N VAL A 89 1.13 29.05 -22.31
CA VAL A 89 1.18 30.01 -23.41
C VAL A 89 0.88 29.24 -24.68
N LYS A 90 -0.30 29.45 -25.30
CA LYS A 90 -0.63 28.86 -26.59
C LYS A 90 -0.52 29.94 -27.68
N ILE A 91 0.22 29.63 -28.72
CA ILE A 91 0.45 30.44 -29.90
C ILE A 91 -0.18 29.68 -31.05
N LEU A 92 -1.12 30.25 -31.80
CA LEU A 92 -1.72 29.58 -32.96
C LEU A 92 -0.96 30.01 -34.22
N SER A 93 -0.69 29.07 -35.13
CA SER A 93 -0.20 29.37 -36.48
C SER A 93 -1.38 29.32 -37.46
N GLY A 94 -1.71 30.46 -38.04
CA GLY A 94 -2.73 30.59 -39.08
C GLY A 94 -2.50 31.85 -39.90
N SER A 95 -3.10 31.89 -41.09
CA SER A 95 -3.27 33.14 -41.86
C SER A 95 -4.14 34.08 -41.05
N ASP A 96 -3.52 35.17 -40.61
CA ASP A 96 -4.05 36.25 -39.79
C ASP A 96 -4.59 35.90 -38.38
N GLU A 97 -3.90 36.50 -37.39
CA GLU A 97 -4.49 37.15 -36.23
C GLU A 97 -5.13 36.28 -35.12
N ASN A 98 -4.36 35.73 -34.17
CA ASN A 98 -4.66 35.72 -32.71
C ASN A 98 -3.62 34.88 -31.92
N ILE A 99 -2.88 35.51 -31.01
CA ILE A 99 -2.15 34.81 -29.93
C ILE A 99 -3.13 34.62 -28.76
N ASN A 100 -3.10 33.50 -28.04
CA ASN A 100 -4.03 33.23 -26.92
C ASN A 100 -3.26 32.67 -25.71
N ILE A 101 -3.00 33.52 -24.72
CA ILE A 101 -2.35 33.11 -23.47
C ILE A 101 -3.41 32.54 -22.52
N ALA A 102 -3.07 31.57 -21.65
CA ALA A 102 -3.99 31.01 -20.66
C ALA A 102 -3.25 30.65 -19.35
N ILE A 103 -3.57 31.34 -18.25
CA ILE A 103 -2.96 31.08 -16.94
C ILE A 103 -3.81 30.09 -16.15
N PHE A 104 -3.22 29.02 -15.61
CA PHE A 104 -3.93 27.99 -14.84
C PHE A 104 -3.55 28.00 -13.35
N ALA A 105 -4.54 28.13 -12.47
CA ALA A 105 -4.36 27.87 -11.04
C ALA A 105 -4.52 26.35 -10.76
N LYS A 106 -3.72 25.78 -9.86
CA LYS A 106 -3.94 24.40 -9.38
C LYS A 106 -5.18 24.44 -8.48
N LYS A 107 -6.25 23.74 -8.87
CA LYS A 107 -7.42 23.57 -7.99
C LYS A 107 -7.06 22.78 -6.73
N TYR A 108 -6.12 21.83 -6.84
CA TYR A 108 -5.68 20.95 -5.75
C TYR A 108 -4.16 20.97 -5.64
N ASN A 109 -3.62 21.02 -4.42
CA ASN A 109 -2.17 20.97 -4.19
C ASN A 109 -1.59 19.58 -4.41
N SER A 110 -2.38 18.54 -4.11
CA SER A 110 -1.96 17.14 -4.17
C SER A 110 -3.06 16.27 -4.78
N LEU A 111 -2.66 15.17 -5.44
CA LEU A 111 -3.55 14.15 -5.98
C LEU A 111 -3.10 12.79 -5.45
N ILE A 112 -3.97 12.09 -4.72
CA ILE A 112 -3.75 10.72 -4.25
C ILE A 112 -4.57 9.74 -5.08
N ILE A 113 -3.93 8.67 -5.53
CA ILE A 113 -4.48 7.72 -6.49
C ILE A 113 -4.52 6.31 -5.90
N ALA A 114 -5.72 5.71 -5.87
CA ALA A 114 -5.90 4.28 -5.68
C ALA A 114 -5.80 3.56 -7.03
N ALA A 115 -4.76 2.76 -7.26
CA ALA A 115 -4.53 2.11 -8.57
C ALA A 115 -4.27 0.60 -8.49
N ARG A 116 -4.91 -0.09 -7.54
CA ARG A 116 -4.77 -1.55 -7.42
C ARG A 116 -5.50 -2.29 -8.54
N SER A 117 -4.95 -3.44 -8.94
CA SER A 117 -5.48 -4.32 -9.98
C SER A 117 -5.71 -5.78 -9.51
N ASP A 118 -5.96 -5.99 -8.22
CA ASP A 118 -6.21 -7.30 -7.60
C ASP A 118 -7.72 -7.56 -7.38
N GLY A 119 -8.09 -8.47 -6.48
CA GLY A 119 -9.51 -8.76 -6.20
C GLY A 119 -10.28 -7.55 -5.65
N ILE A 120 -11.60 -7.52 -5.89
CA ILE A 120 -12.46 -6.37 -5.60
C ILE A 120 -12.37 -5.87 -4.15
N GLY A 121 -12.25 -6.76 -3.15
CA GLY A 121 -12.10 -6.37 -1.75
C GLY A 121 -10.84 -5.53 -1.49
N ALA A 122 -9.69 -5.92 -2.03
CA ALA A 122 -8.44 -5.16 -1.87
C ALA A 122 -8.48 -3.82 -2.62
N ARG A 123 -9.10 -3.78 -3.81
CA ARG A 123 -9.33 -2.55 -4.58
C ARG A 123 -10.24 -1.58 -3.83
N MET A 124 -11.31 -2.08 -3.22
CA MET A 124 -12.23 -1.27 -2.42
C MET A 124 -11.56 -0.73 -1.15
N ILE A 125 -10.79 -1.54 -0.41
CA ILE A 125 -10.01 -1.03 0.75
C ILE A 125 -9.09 0.11 0.32
N ALA A 126 -8.34 -0.07 -0.79
CA ALA A 126 -7.46 0.98 -1.29
C ALA A 126 -8.24 2.24 -1.70
N LEU A 127 -9.38 2.09 -2.37
CA LEU A 127 -10.24 3.22 -2.76
C LEU A 127 -10.77 3.97 -1.53
N LEU A 128 -11.33 3.26 -0.55
CA LEU A 128 -11.83 3.83 0.71
C LEU A 128 -10.71 4.54 1.49
N ASN A 129 -9.52 3.94 1.56
CA ASN A 129 -8.34 4.56 2.16
C ASN A 129 -8.02 5.92 1.52
N ASN A 130 -8.05 6.01 0.20
CA ASN A 130 -7.71 7.26 -0.48
C ASN A 130 -8.81 8.31 -0.30
N ILE A 131 -10.08 7.93 -0.31
CA ILE A 131 -11.17 8.88 -0.05
C ILE A 131 -11.08 9.41 1.39
N TYR A 132 -10.90 8.51 2.37
CA TYR A 132 -10.73 8.89 3.77
C TYR A 132 -9.55 9.84 3.95
N LEU A 133 -8.41 9.52 3.34
CA LEU A 133 -7.22 10.34 3.43
C LEU A 133 -7.40 11.70 2.74
N ALA A 134 -8.07 11.76 1.58
CA ALA A 134 -8.37 13.04 0.94
C ALA A 134 -9.25 13.91 1.83
N ASN A 135 -10.28 13.33 2.46
CA ASN A 135 -11.15 14.03 3.40
C ASN A 135 -10.38 14.55 4.62
N LEU A 136 -9.51 13.72 5.20
CA LEU A 136 -8.68 14.08 6.35
C LEU A 136 -7.69 15.22 6.03
N LEU A 137 -7.16 15.24 4.81
CA LEU A 137 -6.21 16.25 4.34
C LEU A 137 -6.88 17.54 3.81
N GLY A 138 -8.20 17.54 3.69
CA GLY A 138 -9.02 18.68 3.32
C GLY A 138 -9.02 19.04 1.82
N GLU A 139 -9.71 20.13 1.49
CA GLU A 139 -10.13 20.51 0.13
C GLU A 139 -8.99 20.70 -0.89
N ARG A 140 -7.75 20.86 -0.42
CA ARG A 140 -6.58 20.99 -1.30
C ARG A 140 -5.99 19.65 -1.73
N THR A 141 -6.53 18.53 -1.27
CA THR A 141 -6.12 17.18 -1.68
C THR A 141 -7.23 16.53 -2.48
N LYS A 142 -6.95 16.18 -3.74
CA LYS A 142 -7.89 15.44 -4.58
C LYS A 142 -7.62 13.94 -4.46
N PHE A 143 -8.68 13.15 -4.35
CA PHE A 143 -8.65 11.71 -4.60
C PHE A 143 -8.87 11.40 -6.10
N GLY A 144 -8.25 10.35 -6.59
CA GLY A 144 -8.61 9.70 -7.84
C GLY A 144 -8.35 8.19 -7.78
N PHE A 145 -8.81 7.47 -8.81
CA PHE A 145 -8.62 6.02 -8.86
C PHE A 145 -8.33 5.51 -10.28
N VAL A 146 -7.78 4.30 -10.36
CA VAL A 146 -7.61 3.51 -11.58
C VAL A 146 -8.29 2.16 -11.34
N TRP A 147 -9.23 1.81 -12.21
CA TRP A 147 -10.06 0.61 -12.10
C TRP A 147 -10.05 -0.19 -13.40
N LYS A 148 -8.97 -0.94 -13.62
CA LYS A 148 -8.84 -1.83 -14.79
C LYS A 148 -9.74 -3.06 -14.67
N ASN A 149 -10.23 -3.57 -15.81
CA ASN A 149 -11.10 -4.75 -15.91
C ASN A 149 -10.31 -6.03 -16.28
N ASP A 150 -8.99 -5.95 -16.14
CA ASP A 150 -8.00 -6.98 -16.38
C ASP A 150 -7.00 -7.05 -15.22
N PHE A 151 -6.54 -8.26 -14.93
CA PHE A 151 -5.46 -8.46 -13.96
C PHE A 151 -4.11 -8.14 -14.59
N LEU A 152 -3.18 -7.65 -13.77
CA LEU A 152 -1.76 -7.55 -14.16
C LEU A 152 -1.15 -8.93 -14.48
N SER A 153 -1.61 -10.00 -13.82
CA SER A 153 -1.13 -11.36 -14.04
C SER A 153 -2.18 -12.21 -14.72
N ASN A 154 -1.80 -12.93 -15.77
CA ASN A 154 -2.69 -13.85 -16.48
C ASN A 154 -3.08 -15.10 -15.66
N ASN A 155 -2.47 -15.34 -14.49
CA ASN A 155 -2.69 -16.54 -13.68
C ASN A 155 -4.14 -16.72 -13.21
N LEU A 156 -4.89 -15.63 -13.06
CA LEU A 156 -6.31 -15.67 -12.66
C LEU A 156 -7.28 -15.69 -13.85
N ASN A 157 -6.79 -15.49 -15.08
CA ASN A 157 -7.62 -15.55 -16.28
C ASN A 157 -8.35 -16.89 -16.45
N PRO A 158 -7.78 -18.06 -16.09
CA PRO A 158 -8.50 -19.34 -16.15
C PRO A 158 -9.73 -19.41 -15.25
N MET A 159 -9.82 -18.57 -14.22
CA MET A 159 -10.98 -18.47 -13.33
C MET A 159 -11.96 -17.35 -13.74
N ARG A 160 -11.57 -16.50 -14.70
CA ARG A 160 -12.43 -15.44 -15.22
C ARG A 160 -13.65 -16.11 -15.85
N ASN A 161 -14.82 -15.91 -15.23
CA ASN A 161 -16.11 -16.50 -15.60
C ASN A 161 -16.27 -18.01 -15.35
N LYS A 162 -15.40 -18.65 -14.54
CA LYS A 162 -15.65 -20.01 -14.06
C LYS A 162 -16.33 -19.96 -12.70
N ASN A 163 -17.47 -20.65 -12.60
CA ASN A 163 -18.16 -20.90 -11.34
C ASN A 163 -18.01 -22.37 -10.89
N GLU A 164 -17.22 -23.16 -11.61
CA GLU A 164 -16.94 -24.56 -11.30
C GLU A 164 -15.53 -24.97 -11.79
N ILE A 165 -14.79 -25.73 -10.97
CA ILE A 165 -13.49 -26.31 -11.29
C ILE A 165 -13.42 -27.73 -10.75
N GLU A 166 -13.14 -28.71 -11.61
CA GLU A 166 -13.08 -30.15 -11.25
C GLU A 166 -14.35 -30.65 -10.50
N GLY A 167 -15.53 -30.17 -10.87
CA GLY A 167 -16.78 -30.52 -10.18
C GLY A 167 -17.05 -29.72 -8.90
N ASN A 168 -16.11 -28.87 -8.46
CA ASN A 168 -16.26 -28.02 -7.29
C ASN A 168 -16.85 -26.66 -7.67
N LYS A 169 -17.98 -26.29 -7.07
CA LYS A 169 -18.64 -25.00 -7.27
C LYS A 169 -17.89 -23.91 -6.51
N ILE A 170 -17.56 -22.82 -7.18
CA ILE A 170 -16.78 -21.71 -6.64
C ILE A 170 -17.40 -20.37 -7.01
N ALA A 171 -17.09 -19.33 -6.22
CA ALA A 171 -17.41 -17.96 -6.59
C ALA A 171 -16.51 -17.53 -7.77
N GLY A 172 -17.12 -17.12 -8.88
CA GLY A 172 -16.37 -16.50 -9.97
C GLY A 172 -15.80 -15.13 -9.57
N LEU A 173 -14.78 -14.69 -10.29
CA LEU A 173 -14.09 -13.43 -10.02
C LEU A 173 -14.94 -12.22 -10.47
N GLY A 174 -15.26 -11.31 -9.54
CA GLY A 174 -15.91 -10.02 -9.83
C GLY A 174 -14.90 -8.99 -10.38
N LEU A 175 -14.87 -8.84 -11.71
CA LEU A 175 -13.87 -8.04 -12.46
C LEU A 175 -14.49 -7.07 -13.44
N GLU A 176 -15.72 -6.67 -13.18
CA GLU A 176 -16.44 -5.70 -13.96
C GLU A 176 -15.70 -4.34 -13.94
N GLY A 177 -15.88 -3.58 -15.03
CA GLY A 177 -15.30 -2.26 -15.18
C GLY A 177 -15.90 -1.24 -14.20
N GLU A 178 -15.31 -0.05 -14.16
CA GLU A 178 -15.78 1.02 -13.26
C GLU A 178 -17.23 1.43 -13.51
N GLU A 179 -17.70 1.30 -14.75
CA GLU A 179 -19.08 1.57 -15.19
C GLU A 179 -20.12 0.63 -14.57
N ALA A 180 -19.71 -0.57 -14.15
CA ALA A 180 -20.58 -1.51 -13.47
C ALA A 180 -20.68 -1.25 -11.96
N ILE A 181 -19.85 -0.34 -11.43
CA ILE A 181 -19.73 -0.10 -10.00
C ILE A 181 -20.14 1.33 -9.64
N PHE A 182 -19.62 2.32 -10.36
CA PHE A 182 -19.77 3.73 -10.04
C PHE A 182 -20.65 4.46 -11.06
N THR A 183 -21.33 5.53 -10.62
CA THR A 183 -22.09 6.37 -11.55
C THR A 183 -21.18 7.09 -12.54
N GLN A 184 -21.75 7.48 -13.68
CA GLN A 184 -21.00 8.15 -14.74
C GLN A 184 -20.37 9.48 -14.24
N GLU A 185 -21.09 10.22 -13.39
CA GLU A 185 -20.60 11.48 -12.79
C GLU A 185 -19.38 11.24 -11.91
N PHE A 186 -19.41 10.19 -11.09
CA PHE A 186 -18.28 9.83 -10.22
C PHE A 186 -17.05 9.43 -11.05
N ILE A 187 -17.25 8.64 -12.10
CA ILE A 187 -16.20 8.23 -13.03
C ILE A 187 -15.59 9.48 -13.70
N GLN A 188 -16.41 10.37 -14.26
CA GLN A 188 -15.93 11.60 -14.91
C GLN A 188 -15.11 12.50 -13.96
N GLN A 189 -15.46 12.51 -12.67
CA GLN A 189 -14.81 13.37 -11.69
C GLN A 189 -13.50 12.78 -11.14
N PHE A 190 -13.46 11.46 -10.91
CA PHE A 190 -12.42 10.82 -10.11
C PHE A 190 -11.65 9.70 -10.81
N SER A 191 -12.13 9.16 -11.93
CA SER A 191 -11.40 8.11 -12.67
C SER A 191 -10.20 8.66 -13.43
N TYR A 192 -9.10 7.95 -13.32
CA TYR A 192 -7.88 8.10 -14.10
C TYR A 192 -7.55 6.80 -14.87
N THR A 193 -8.50 5.88 -14.98
CA THR A 193 -8.31 4.55 -15.57
C THR A 193 -7.71 4.59 -16.98
N ASN A 194 -8.09 5.58 -17.79
CA ASN A 194 -7.58 5.76 -19.14
C ASN A 194 -6.34 6.67 -19.23
N SER A 195 -5.93 7.28 -18.12
CA SER A 195 -4.82 8.24 -18.06
C SER A 195 -3.59 7.72 -17.32
N LEU A 196 -3.76 6.76 -16.41
CA LEU A 196 -2.71 6.23 -15.54
C LEU A 196 -2.67 4.70 -15.60
N GLY A 197 -1.49 4.16 -15.33
CA GLY A 197 -1.28 2.73 -15.13
C GLY A 197 -1.68 2.27 -13.73
N VAL A 198 -1.78 0.95 -13.57
CA VAL A 198 -1.99 0.31 -12.28
C VAL A 198 -0.69 0.27 -11.47
N TYR A 199 -0.83 0.31 -10.15
CA TYR A 199 0.28 0.27 -9.22
C TYR A 199 -0.16 -0.48 -7.95
N ASN A 200 0.33 -1.71 -7.78
CA ASN A 200 0.03 -2.55 -6.60
C ASN A 200 1.05 -2.35 -5.46
N GLY A 201 2.01 -1.44 -5.64
CA GLY A 201 3.10 -1.22 -4.69
C GLY A 201 2.65 -0.57 -3.40
N SER A 202 3.43 -0.82 -2.34
CA SER A 202 3.28 -0.23 -1.03
C SER A 202 4.14 1.02 -0.93
N TYR A 203 3.54 2.19 -0.78
CA TYR A 203 4.21 3.34 -0.18
C TYR A 203 3.51 3.60 1.15
N PRO A 204 4.26 3.61 2.26
CA PRO A 204 4.91 4.86 2.59
C PRO A 204 6.33 4.71 3.16
N ARG A 205 7.24 5.61 2.77
CA ARG A 205 8.34 5.96 3.68
C ARG A 205 7.74 6.83 4.79
N GLY A 206 7.90 6.41 6.04
CA GLY A 206 7.34 7.09 7.22
C GLY A 206 6.06 6.45 7.76
N ASN A 207 5.86 6.50 9.07
CA ASN A 207 4.65 6.05 9.79
C ASN A 207 3.88 7.22 10.42
N ASN A 208 4.02 8.40 9.79
CA ASN A 208 3.48 9.67 10.25
C ASN A 208 2.84 10.40 9.08
N LEU A 209 1.62 10.90 9.29
CA LEU A 209 0.83 11.64 8.30
C LEU A 209 1.52 12.92 7.78
N GLN A 210 2.28 13.63 8.61
CA GLN A 210 3.06 14.81 8.20
C GLN A 210 4.23 14.45 7.30
N GLU A 211 4.92 13.34 7.54
CA GLU A 211 5.99 12.86 6.67
C GLU A 211 5.41 12.41 5.33
N PHE A 212 4.25 11.73 5.35
CA PHE A 212 3.49 11.41 4.15
C PHE A 212 3.15 12.68 3.34
N LEU A 213 2.64 13.72 4.00
CA LEU A 213 2.37 15.01 3.36
C LEU A 213 3.62 15.64 2.77
N GLN A 214 4.72 15.64 3.51
CA GLN A 214 5.99 16.20 3.05
C GLN A 214 6.55 15.45 1.84
N LEU A 215 6.51 14.12 1.86
CA LEU A 215 6.93 13.28 0.74
C LEU A 215 6.03 13.45 -0.49
N SER A 216 4.72 13.65 -0.30
CA SER A 216 3.81 13.96 -1.40
C SER A 216 4.14 15.28 -2.10
N ILE A 217 4.75 16.23 -1.35
CA ILE A 217 5.20 17.53 -1.86
C ILE A 217 6.60 17.43 -2.49
N GLU A 218 7.49 16.59 -1.93
CA GLU A 218 8.90 16.47 -2.31
C GLU A 218 9.18 15.47 -3.44
N ALA A 219 8.23 14.59 -3.79
CA ALA A 219 8.38 13.59 -4.85
C ALA A 219 8.33 14.23 -6.27
N THR A 220 9.28 15.12 -6.55
CA THR A 220 9.47 15.77 -7.85
C THR A 220 10.46 14.98 -8.71
N THR A 221 9.98 13.92 -9.36
CA THR A 221 10.53 13.43 -10.64
C THR A 221 9.43 12.91 -11.58
N THR A 222 8.25 12.58 -11.06
CA THR A 222 7.03 12.30 -11.83
C THR A 222 5.83 13.10 -11.28
N LYS A 223 5.78 14.39 -11.64
CA LYS A 223 4.64 15.33 -11.61
C LYS A 223 3.36 14.89 -10.82
N ASP A 224 3.13 15.55 -9.68
CA ASP A 224 1.81 15.86 -9.06
C ASP A 224 0.86 14.75 -8.57
N CYS A 225 1.14 13.45 -8.76
CA CYS A 225 0.26 12.33 -8.33
C CYS A 225 0.98 11.35 -7.37
N PHE A 226 0.32 10.96 -6.29
CA PHE A 226 0.82 9.99 -5.30
C PHE A 226 -0.02 8.71 -5.33
N PHE A 227 0.60 7.56 -5.58
CA PHE A 227 -0.10 6.28 -5.58
C PHE A 227 -0.13 5.69 -4.16
N LEU A 228 -1.33 5.60 -3.56
CA LEU A 228 -1.56 4.92 -2.29
C LEU A 228 -2.44 3.71 -2.52
N SER A 229 -1.84 2.60 -2.91
CA SER A 229 -2.57 1.42 -3.36
C SER A 229 -2.49 0.29 -2.35
N ILE A 230 -2.54 0.53 -1.04
CA ILE A 230 -2.36 -0.52 -0.01
C ILE A 230 -3.70 -1.00 0.56
N PRO A 231 -3.93 -2.33 0.64
CA PRO A 231 -5.12 -2.93 1.25
C PRO A 231 -4.93 -3.14 2.77
N THR A 232 -4.17 -2.25 3.40
CA THR A 232 -3.87 -2.22 4.84
C THR A 232 -4.61 -1.02 5.44
N PRO A 233 -5.26 -1.15 6.60
CA PRO A 233 -6.02 -0.05 7.16
C PRO A 233 -5.09 1.07 7.64
N LEU A 234 -5.52 2.32 7.48
CA LEU A 234 -4.64 3.47 7.66
C LEU A 234 -4.15 3.66 9.10
N TYR A 235 -4.89 3.17 10.11
CA TYR A 235 -4.46 3.20 11.51
C TYR A 235 -3.25 2.29 11.82
N GLU A 236 -3.01 1.24 11.02
CA GLU A 236 -1.80 0.42 11.15
C GLU A 236 -0.56 1.12 10.55
N ILE A 237 -0.78 2.12 9.70
CA ILE A 237 0.25 2.81 8.92
C ILE A 237 0.60 4.16 9.55
N PHE A 238 -0.41 4.94 9.93
CA PHE A 238 -0.28 6.29 10.47
C PHE A 238 -0.72 6.31 11.92
N LYS A 239 0.21 6.64 12.82
CA LYS A 239 -0.03 6.67 14.27
C LYS A 239 -1.10 7.67 14.70
N GLU A 240 -1.34 8.70 13.88
CA GLU A 240 -2.32 9.74 14.15
C GLU A 240 -3.77 9.27 13.91
N ILE A 241 -3.96 8.18 13.17
CA ILE A 241 -5.30 7.68 12.83
C ILE A 241 -5.70 6.63 13.86
N GLN A 242 -6.80 6.91 14.58
CA GLN A 242 -7.39 5.96 15.51
C GLN A 242 -8.33 5.01 14.76
N GLU A 243 -8.36 3.75 15.17
CA GLU A 243 -9.18 2.72 14.53
C GLU A 243 -10.67 3.07 14.52
N CYS A 244 -11.22 3.52 15.65
CA CYS A 244 -12.65 3.85 15.78
C CYS A 244 -13.09 4.95 14.79
N GLU A 245 -12.35 6.06 14.73
CA GLU A 245 -12.62 7.16 13.80
C GLU A 245 -12.44 6.74 12.34
N TYR A 246 -11.42 5.93 12.06
CA TYR A 246 -11.19 5.40 10.72
C TYR A 246 -12.33 4.50 10.25
N ARG A 247 -12.77 3.55 11.07
CA ARG A 247 -13.87 2.63 10.73
C ARG A 247 -15.18 3.38 10.55
N LYS A 248 -15.47 4.35 11.42
CA LYS A 248 -16.61 5.25 11.27
C LYS A 248 -16.55 6.01 9.94
N GLY A 249 -15.41 6.62 9.62
CA GLY A 249 -15.22 7.34 8.36
C GLY A 249 -15.35 6.43 7.13
N LEU A 250 -14.84 5.20 7.19
CA LEU A 250 -15.00 4.24 6.09
C LEU A 250 -16.46 3.82 5.89
N ARG A 251 -17.24 3.67 6.97
CA ARG A 251 -18.68 3.40 6.91
C ARG A 251 -19.44 4.55 6.24
N GLU A 252 -19.15 5.78 6.65
CA GLU A 252 -19.76 6.98 6.07
C GLU A 252 -19.43 7.10 4.57
N ILE A 253 -18.18 6.82 4.18
CA ILE A 253 -17.77 6.78 2.78
C ILE A 253 -18.50 5.67 2.04
N TRP A 254 -18.56 4.44 2.58
CA TRP A 254 -19.26 3.32 1.95
C TRP A 254 -20.73 3.64 1.68
N ASP A 255 -21.40 4.28 2.63
CA ASP A 255 -22.83 4.61 2.56
C ASP A 255 -23.15 5.75 1.58
N THR A 256 -22.18 6.64 1.37
CA THR A 256 -22.34 7.83 0.51
C THR A 256 -21.65 7.69 -0.85
N LEU A 257 -20.86 6.63 -1.06
CA LEU A 257 -20.15 6.42 -2.31
C LEU A 257 -21.14 6.34 -3.48
N ALA A 258 -20.78 6.97 -4.59
CA ALA A 258 -21.62 7.07 -5.77
C ALA A 258 -21.63 5.76 -6.57
N PHE A 259 -22.18 4.70 -5.98
CA PHE A 259 -22.48 3.45 -6.64
C PHE A 259 -23.61 3.63 -7.66
N ILE A 260 -23.61 2.81 -8.71
CA ILE A 260 -24.76 2.74 -9.64
C ILE A 260 -26.04 2.35 -8.88
N PRO A 261 -27.24 2.77 -9.34
CA PRO A 261 -28.50 2.51 -8.64
C PRO A 261 -28.72 1.03 -8.30
N LYS A 262 -28.34 0.12 -9.22
CA LYS A 262 -28.48 -1.32 -9.00
C LYS A 262 -27.67 -1.81 -7.79
N LEU A 263 -26.39 -1.47 -7.71
CA LEU A 263 -25.55 -1.84 -6.56
C LEU A 263 -25.99 -1.15 -5.27
N LYS A 264 -26.43 0.11 -5.34
CA LYS A 264 -26.96 0.81 -4.17
C LYS A 264 -28.18 0.10 -3.59
N ASN A 265 -29.08 -0.40 -4.45
CA ASN A 265 -30.23 -1.20 -4.02
C ASN A 265 -29.79 -2.52 -3.37
N ILE A 266 -28.78 -3.20 -3.92
CA ILE A 266 -28.22 -4.44 -3.36
C ILE A 266 -27.60 -4.20 -1.99
N ILE A 267 -26.80 -3.15 -1.84
CA ILE A 267 -26.20 -2.75 -0.56
C ILE A 267 -27.30 -2.47 0.48
N ASN A 268 -28.32 -1.70 0.11
CA ASN A 268 -29.43 -1.40 1.01
C ASN A 268 -30.25 -2.66 1.39
N ALA A 269 -30.48 -3.57 0.43
CA ALA A 269 -31.14 -4.84 0.71
C ALA A 269 -30.33 -5.67 1.69
N ALA A 270 -29.01 -5.81 1.48
CA ALA A 270 -28.11 -6.52 2.39
C ALA A 270 -28.15 -5.95 3.81
N LYS A 271 -28.12 -4.62 3.96
CA LYS A 271 -28.28 -3.94 5.27
C LYS A 271 -29.60 -4.28 5.95
N ASN A 272 -30.71 -4.19 5.21
CA ASN A 272 -32.04 -4.44 5.77
C ASN A 272 -32.18 -5.89 6.22
N ILE A 273 -31.71 -6.86 5.42
CA ILE A 273 -31.78 -8.27 5.76
C ILE A 273 -30.87 -8.58 6.95
N ALA A 274 -29.67 -8.00 7.01
CA ALA A 274 -28.78 -8.16 8.16
C ALA A 274 -29.41 -7.61 9.45
N LEU A 275 -30.04 -6.42 9.38
CA LEU A 275 -30.75 -5.81 10.51
C LEU A 275 -31.99 -6.61 10.95
N GLN A 276 -32.65 -7.31 10.04
CA GLN A 276 -33.76 -8.24 10.39
C GLN A 276 -33.23 -9.52 11.06
N ASN A 277 -31.97 -9.87 10.80
CA ASN A 277 -31.36 -11.09 11.31
C ASN A 277 -30.63 -10.94 12.64
N GLN A 278 -30.63 -9.73 13.25
CA GLN A 278 -30.02 -9.28 14.52
C GLN A 278 -29.17 -10.31 15.29
N ASP A 279 -27.98 -9.88 15.71
CA ASP A 279 -27.08 -10.64 16.59
C ASP A 279 -26.64 -11.99 15.98
N PHE A 280 -25.67 -11.93 15.07
CA PHE A 280 -25.13 -13.11 14.41
C PHE A 280 -23.61 -13.08 14.32
N VAL A 281 -23.04 -14.28 14.25
CA VAL A 281 -21.62 -14.52 14.02
C VAL A 281 -21.40 -14.92 12.57
N ALA A 282 -20.46 -14.26 11.91
CA ALA A 282 -20.03 -14.63 10.57
C ALA A 282 -18.83 -15.58 10.64
N ILE A 283 -18.87 -16.66 9.87
CA ILE A 283 -17.73 -17.55 9.64
C ILE A 283 -17.40 -17.52 8.15
N HIS A 284 -16.30 -16.86 7.82
CA HIS A 284 -15.84 -16.67 6.45
C HIS A 284 -14.75 -17.69 6.09
N ILE A 285 -15.14 -18.69 5.31
CA ILE A 285 -14.25 -19.74 4.80
C ILE A 285 -13.61 -19.22 3.51
N ARG A 286 -12.28 -19.14 3.52
CA ARG A 286 -11.52 -18.69 2.36
C ARG A 286 -10.77 -19.87 1.78
N SER A 287 -11.03 -20.20 0.53
CA SER A 287 -10.31 -21.24 -0.22
C SER A 287 -10.15 -20.85 -1.68
N GLY A 288 -11.26 -20.82 -2.43
CA GLY A 288 -11.38 -20.39 -3.83
C GLY A 288 -10.11 -20.45 -4.68
N ASP A 289 -9.75 -19.31 -5.27
CA ASP A 289 -8.59 -19.18 -6.16
C ASP A 289 -7.27 -19.66 -5.54
N VAL A 290 -7.09 -19.64 -4.22
CA VAL A 290 -5.83 -20.01 -3.59
C VAL A 290 -5.54 -21.50 -3.73
N ILE A 291 -6.57 -22.36 -3.60
CA ILE A 291 -6.40 -23.82 -3.73
C ILE A 291 -6.73 -24.36 -5.13
N PHE A 292 -7.55 -23.64 -5.90
CA PHE A 292 -7.98 -24.08 -7.23
C PHE A 292 -7.08 -23.57 -8.38
N VAL A 293 -6.25 -22.55 -8.15
CA VAL A 293 -5.27 -22.06 -9.14
C VAL A 293 -3.90 -22.73 -8.90
N PRO A 294 -3.36 -23.50 -9.85
CA PRO A 294 -2.08 -24.19 -9.69
C PRO A 294 -0.93 -23.28 -9.26
N GLU A 295 -0.81 -22.09 -9.84
CA GLU A 295 0.23 -21.12 -9.51
C GLU A 295 0.12 -20.58 -8.08
N TYR A 296 -1.09 -20.54 -7.51
CA TYR A 296 -1.32 -20.01 -6.16
C TYR A 296 -1.19 -21.11 -5.11
N ARG A 297 -1.70 -22.31 -5.40
CA ARG A 297 -1.59 -23.45 -4.47
C ARG A 297 -0.19 -24.03 -4.37
N ASN A 298 0.67 -23.77 -5.36
CA ASN A 298 2.10 -24.06 -5.30
C ASN A 298 2.90 -23.06 -4.42
N ASN A 299 2.24 -22.10 -3.77
CA ASN A 299 2.87 -21.09 -2.91
C ASN A 299 2.48 -21.29 -1.44
N LEU A 300 3.44 -21.75 -0.63
CA LEU A 300 3.23 -22.06 0.79
C LEU A 300 2.72 -20.85 1.59
N ASP A 301 3.31 -19.67 1.40
CA ASP A 301 2.92 -18.47 2.13
C ASP A 301 1.47 -18.08 1.83
N ARG A 302 1.04 -18.23 0.56
CA ARG A 302 -0.34 -17.95 0.17
C ARG A 302 -1.31 -18.96 0.77
N MET A 303 -0.99 -20.24 0.67
CA MET A 303 -1.80 -21.32 1.26
C MET A 303 -1.98 -21.07 2.76
N PHE A 304 -0.90 -20.78 3.49
CA PHE A 304 -0.95 -20.59 4.94
C PHE A 304 -1.61 -19.28 5.40
N ALA A 305 -1.43 -18.18 4.64
CA ALA A 305 -1.96 -16.89 5.03
C ALA A 305 -3.46 -16.74 4.70
N HIS A 306 -3.88 -17.23 3.53
CA HIS A 306 -5.18 -16.88 2.98
C HIS A 306 -6.26 -17.94 3.18
N THR A 307 -5.92 -19.22 3.34
CA THR A 307 -6.93 -20.28 3.37
C THR A 307 -7.44 -20.64 4.77
N LEU A 308 -8.53 -21.41 4.86
CA LEU A 308 -9.04 -21.98 6.11
C LEU A 308 -9.44 -23.47 5.94
N PRO A 309 -8.78 -24.43 6.64
CA PRO A 309 -9.26 -25.81 6.75
C PRO A 309 -10.67 -25.89 7.33
N LEU A 310 -11.49 -26.81 6.82
CA LEU A 310 -12.90 -26.89 7.23
C LEU A 310 -13.05 -27.38 8.66
N GLU A 311 -12.15 -28.22 9.13
CA GLU A 311 -12.13 -28.77 10.49
C GLU A 311 -11.98 -27.67 11.54
N LEU A 312 -11.14 -26.66 11.26
CA LEU A 312 -11.02 -25.50 12.14
C LEU A 312 -12.25 -24.60 12.07
N ALA A 313 -12.89 -24.51 10.90
CA ALA A 313 -14.18 -23.82 10.78
C ALA A 313 -15.28 -24.52 11.59
N ILE A 314 -15.37 -25.86 11.51
CA ILE A 314 -16.29 -26.69 12.31
C ILE A 314 -16.11 -26.40 13.80
N ALA A 315 -14.87 -26.41 14.29
CA ALA A 315 -14.58 -26.12 15.69
C ALA A 315 -15.08 -24.73 16.13
N CYS A 316 -14.89 -23.70 15.30
CA CYS A 316 -15.43 -22.37 15.58
C CYS A 316 -16.96 -22.32 15.52
N ILE A 317 -17.59 -23.01 14.55
CA ILE A 317 -19.04 -23.14 14.45
C ILE A 317 -19.59 -23.77 15.75
N GLU A 318 -19.01 -24.89 16.20
CA GLU A 318 -19.43 -25.57 17.42
C GLU A 318 -19.35 -24.69 18.68
N VAL A 319 -18.30 -23.84 18.80
CA VAL A 319 -18.16 -22.91 19.93
C VAL A 319 -19.33 -21.92 19.98
N GLU A 320 -19.70 -21.36 18.83
CA GLU A 320 -20.74 -20.34 18.74
C GLU A 320 -22.15 -20.96 18.84
N LEU A 321 -22.38 -22.13 18.25
CA LEU A 321 -23.64 -22.86 18.40
C LEU A 321 -23.90 -23.32 19.83
N LYS A 322 -22.86 -23.79 20.56
CA LYS A 322 -22.97 -24.16 22.00
C LYS A 322 -23.36 -22.97 22.87
N THR A 323 -23.08 -21.76 22.43
CA THR A 323 -23.48 -20.52 23.11
C THR A 323 -24.79 -19.95 22.56
N ASN A 324 -25.50 -20.74 21.73
CA ASN A 324 -26.79 -20.41 21.11
C ASN A 324 -26.76 -19.15 20.24
N HIS A 325 -25.59 -18.83 19.65
CA HIS A 325 -25.50 -17.76 18.67
C HIS A 325 -26.00 -18.24 17.30
N LYS A 326 -26.63 -17.33 16.56
CA LYS A 326 -26.88 -17.49 15.13
C LYS A 326 -25.55 -17.43 14.38
N VAL A 327 -25.27 -18.41 13.53
CA VAL A 327 -24.06 -18.49 12.72
C VAL A 327 -24.41 -18.41 11.23
N VAL A 328 -23.73 -17.52 10.50
CA VAL A 328 -23.89 -17.36 9.05
C VAL A 328 -22.56 -17.67 8.35
N LEU A 329 -22.60 -18.62 7.41
CA LEU A 329 -21.45 -19.05 6.62
C LEU A 329 -21.30 -18.22 5.35
N PHE A 330 -20.06 -17.82 5.08
CA PHE A 330 -19.64 -17.14 3.85
C PHE A 330 -18.47 -17.92 3.25
N SER A 331 -18.47 -18.11 1.94
CA SER A 331 -17.38 -18.83 1.27
C SER A 331 -17.28 -18.48 -0.20
N ASP A 332 -16.05 -18.43 -0.71
CA ASP A 332 -15.76 -18.42 -2.14
C ASP A 332 -15.64 -19.83 -2.75
N ASP A 333 -15.74 -20.86 -1.91
CA ASP A 333 -15.86 -22.28 -2.25
C ASP A 333 -17.22 -22.80 -1.76
N PHE A 334 -18.19 -22.85 -2.67
CA PHE A 334 -19.57 -23.22 -2.36
C PHE A 334 -19.70 -24.70 -2.02
N SER A 335 -18.94 -25.57 -2.67
CA SER A 335 -18.95 -27.00 -2.35
C SER A 335 -18.40 -27.27 -0.95
N SER A 336 -17.36 -26.56 -0.52
CA SER A 336 -16.89 -26.64 0.87
C SER A 336 -17.93 -26.14 1.87
N MET A 337 -18.71 -25.12 1.53
CA MET A 337 -19.81 -24.66 2.37
C MET A 337 -20.95 -25.69 2.46
N GLU A 338 -21.30 -26.35 1.34
CA GLU A 338 -22.27 -27.45 1.31
C GLU A 338 -21.85 -28.61 2.24
N VAL A 339 -20.55 -28.96 2.26
CA VAL A 339 -20.00 -29.98 3.17
C VAL A 339 -20.22 -29.62 4.64
N LEU A 340 -20.01 -28.36 5.02
CA LEU A 340 -20.25 -27.92 6.39
C LEU A 340 -21.73 -27.94 6.77
N LEU A 341 -22.61 -27.50 5.88
CA LEU A 341 -24.05 -27.52 6.11
C LEU A 341 -24.58 -28.95 6.31
N GLU A 342 -24.10 -29.91 5.52
CA GLU A 342 -24.47 -31.32 5.70
C GLU A 342 -23.88 -31.91 6.99
N TYR A 343 -22.65 -31.52 7.38
CA TYR A 343 -22.07 -31.95 8.67
C TYR A 343 -22.93 -31.50 9.86
N PHE A 344 -23.49 -30.29 9.81
CA PHE A 344 -24.36 -29.72 10.84
C PHE A 344 -25.86 -29.91 10.55
N LYS A 345 -26.23 -30.91 9.74
CA LYS A 345 -27.64 -31.13 9.37
C LYS A 345 -28.52 -31.30 10.60
N GLY A 346 -29.56 -30.48 10.68
CA GLY A 346 -30.51 -30.45 11.80
C GLY A 346 -30.28 -29.31 12.78
N GLU A 347 -29.11 -28.66 12.74
CA GLU A 347 -28.86 -27.42 13.47
C GLU A 347 -29.77 -26.30 12.95
N GLN A 348 -30.46 -25.61 13.85
CA GLN A 348 -31.42 -24.56 13.49
C GLN A 348 -30.78 -23.18 13.42
N ASN A 349 -29.66 -22.97 14.13
CA ASN A 349 -28.98 -21.68 14.22
C ASN A 349 -27.84 -21.51 13.20
N LEU A 350 -27.68 -22.42 12.23
CA LEU A 350 -26.65 -22.35 11.20
C LEU A 350 -27.27 -22.06 9.83
N TYR A 351 -26.81 -20.99 9.18
CA TYR A 351 -27.30 -20.53 7.90
C TYR A 351 -26.16 -20.38 6.90
N SER A 352 -26.42 -20.64 5.62
CA SER A 352 -25.56 -20.10 4.56
C SER A 352 -26.02 -18.71 4.19
N ILE A 353 -25.10 -17.82 3.79
CA ILE A 353 -25.51 -16.51 3.31
C ILE A 353 -26.49 -16.60 2.13
N SER A 354 -26.33 -17.61 1.27
CA SER A 354 -27.24 -17.87 0.15
C SER A 354 -28.67 -18.15 0.58
N SER A 355 -28.88 -18.81 1.73
CA SER A 355 -30.23 -19.07 2.27
C SER A 355 -30.95 -17.82 2.78
N LEU A 356 -30.22 -16.71 2.95
CA LEU A 356 -30.76 -15.43 3.42
C LEU A 356 -30.96 -14.42 2.29
N ILE A 357 -30.51 -14.75 1.07
CA ILE A 357 -30.74 -13.93 -0.12
C ILE A 357 -32.17 -14.23 -0.63
N PRO A 358 -33.01 -13.22 -0.89
CA PRO A 358 -34.34 -13.44 -1.46
C PRO A 358 -34.27 -14.16 -2.81
N ASP A 359 -35.21 -15.07 -3.09
CA ASP A 359 -35.20 -15.92 -4.28
C ASP A 359 -35.28 -15.12 -5.61
N ASP A 360 -35.93 -13.95 -5.58
CA ASP A 360 -36.04 -13.03 -6.72
C ASP A 360 -34.76 -12.19 -6.92
N PHE A 361 -33.80 -12.28 -6.01
CA PHE A 361 -32.54 -11.55 -6.03
C PHE A 361 -31.45 -12.35 -6.77
N HIS A 362 -31.53 -12.39 -8.09
CA HIS A 362 -30.52 -13.04 -8.93
C HIS A 362 -29.25 -12.17 -9.07
N LEU A 363 -28.25 -12.43 -8.23
CA LEU A 363 -27.00 -11.69 -8.18
C LEU A 363 -25.93 -12.28 -9.11
N ASN A 364 -25.28 -11.43 -9.90
CA ASN A 364 -24.01 -11.80 -10.54
C ASN A 364 -22.85 -11.85 -9.53
N ASN A 365 -21.64 -12.14 -10.00
CA ASN A 365 -20.47 -12.28 -9.12
C ASN A 365 -20.13 -11.00 -8.34
N THR A 366 -20.07 -9.83 -8.99
CA THR A 366 -19.79 -8.58 -8.29
C THR A 366 -20.91 -8.18 -7.34
N GLU A 367 -22.16 -8.30 -7.79
CA GLU A 367 -23.35 -8.00 -7.00
C GLU A 367 -23.41 -8.82 -5.71
N ARG A 368 -23.11 -10.12 -5.80
CA ARG A 368 -22.99 -11.01 -4.65
C ARG A 368 -21.89 -10.57 -3.69
N VAL A 369 -20.72 -10.21 -4.21
CA VAL A 369 -19.63 -9.72 -3.34
C VAL A 369 -20.04 -8.47 -2.57
N PHE A 370 -20.70 -7.50 -3.22
CA PHE A 370 -21.22 -6.31 -2.52
C PHE A 370 -22.29 -6.66 -1.49
N PHE A 371 -23.19 -7.59 -1.81
CA PHE A 371 -24.20 -8.08 -0.88
C PHE A 371 -23.55 -8.73 0.35
N GLU A 372 -22.69 -9.74 0.15
CA GLU A 372 -22.06 -10.52 1.22
C GLU A 372 -21.16 -9.65 2.11
N ILE A 373 -20.34 -8.77 1.52
CA ILE A 373 -19.46 -7.88 2.29
C ILE A 373 -20.29 -6.92 3.15
N THR A 374 -21.37 -6.37 2.61
CA THR A 374 -22.27 -5.47 3.33
C THR A 374 -23.05 -6.21 4.40
N PHE A 375 -23.56 -7.41 4.13
CA PHE A 375 -24.29 -8.19 5.13
C PHE A 375 -23.36 -8.55 6.29
N MET A 376 -22.18 -9.09 5.99
CA MET A 376 -21.19 -9.54 6.98
C MET A 376 -20.68 -8.39 7.86
N SER A 377 -20.76 -7.13 7.41
CA SER A 377 -20.32 -5.98 8.22
C SER A 377 -21.21 -5.71 9.45
N PHE A 378 -22.40 -6.33 9.50
CA PHE A 378 -23.32 -6.26 10.64
C PHE A 378 -23.13 -7.40 11.65
N ALA A 379 -22.20 -8.33 11.40
CA ALA A 379 -21.91 -9.41 12.34
C ALA A 379 -21.24 -8.89 13.63
N ASP A 380 -21.53 -9.52 14.77
CA ASP A 380 -20.86 -9.20 16.04
C ASP A 380 -19.42 -9.69 16.06
N LYS A 381 -19.21 -10.87 15.47
CA LYS A 381 -17.90 -11.49 15.30
C LYS A 381 -17.76 -11.97 13.87
N ILE A 382 -16.55 -11.84 13.33
CA ILE A 382 -16.18 -12.33 12.00
C ILE A 382 -14.97 -13.24 12.17
N TYR A 383 -15.21 -14.56 12.14
CA TYR A 383 -14.14 -15.55 12.06
C TYR A 383 -13.61 -15.62 10.62
N THR A 384 -12.29 -15.56 10.47
CA THR A 384 -11.64 -15.54 9.15
C THR A 384 -10.26 -16.18 9.18
N SER A 385 -9.76 -16.54 7.99
CA SER A 385 -8.32 -16.76 7.78
C SER A 385 -7.51 -15.48 8.01
N LYS A 386 -6.19 -15.61 8.15
CA LYS A 386 -5.28 -14.54 8.62
C LYS A 386 -5.38 -13.26 7.78
N THR A 387 -5.54 -13.38 6.47
CA THR A 387 -5.40 -12.26 5.53
C THR A 387 -6.55 -12.13 4.53
N SER A 388 -7.73 -12.70 4.82
CA SER A 388 -8.92 -12.52 3.95
C SER A 388 -9.29 -11.03 3.84
N VAL A 389 -9.20 -10.49 2.62
CA VAL A 389 -9.53 -9.09 2.34
C VAL A 389 -11.04 -8.82 2.37
N TYR A 390 -11.89 -9.83 2.15
CA TYR A 390 -13.35 -9.65 2.19
C TYR A 390 -13.83 -9.48 3.63
N ALA A 391 -13.45 -10.41 4.52
CA ALA A 391 -13.75 -10.32 5.94
C ALA A 391 -13.19 -9.04 6.59
N ARG A 392 -11.96 -8.66 6.22
CA ARG A 392 -11.36 -7.40 6.67
C ARG A 392 -12.13 -6.17 6.18
N LEU A 393 -12.54 -6.13 4.91
CA LEU A 393 -13.34 -5.04 4.39
C LEU A 393 -14.68 -4.93 5.14
N SER A 394 -15.39 -6.04 5.32
CA SER A 394 -16.61 -6.11 6.11
C SER A 394 -16.40 -5.59 7.53
N HIS A 395 -15.30 -5.96 8.19
CA HIS A 395 -14.95 -5.43 9.49
C HIS A 395 -14.71 -3.92 9.48
N TYR A 396 -13.96 -3.40 8.50
CA TYR A 396 -13.65 -1.97 8.42
C TYR A 396 -14.89 -1.10 8.18
N ILE A 397 -15.87 -1.59 7.42
CA ILE A 397 -17.14 -0.89 7.18
C ILE A 397 -18.24 -1.30 8.18
N GLY A 398 -17.94 -2.19 9.14
CA GLY A 398 -18.85 -2.71 10.16
C GLY A 398 -18.76 -1.98 11.49
N ASP A 399 -19.84 -1.96 12.27
CA ASP A 399 -19.95 -1.04 13.43
C ASP A 399 -19.18 -1.52 14.65
N ASN A 400 -19.57 -2.68 15.16
CA ASN A 400 -19.01 -3.23 16.38
C ASN A 400 -18.38 -4.61 16.16
N SER A 401 -18.24 -5.02 14.90
CA SER A 401 -17.72 -6.35 14.58
C SER A 401 -16.31 -6.54 15.15
N VAL A 402 -16.09 -7.69 15.77
CA VAL A 402 -14.77 -8.17 16.21
C VAL A 402 -14.22 -9.12 15.15
N LEU A 403 -13.06 -8.79 14.60
CA LEU A 403 -12.38 -9.67 13.63
C LEU A 403 -11.55 -10.71 14.39
N ILE A 404 -11.85 -12.00 14.16
CA ILE A 404 -11.21 -13.12 14.86
C ILE A 404 -10.44 -13.96 13.85
N ASN A 405 -9.13 -14.08 14.05
CA ASN A 405 -8.30 -14.99 13.29
C ASN A 405 -8.52 -16.42 13.81
N THR A 406 -9.11 -17.30 13.01
CA THR A 406 -9.42 -18.69 13.43
C THR A 406 -8.18 -19.44 13.94
N TYR A 407 -7.00 -19.16 13.40
CA TYR A 407 -5.75 -19.79 13.83
C TYR A 407 -5.23 -19.34 15.20
N GLU A 408 -5.85 -18.34 15.81
CA GLU A 408 -5.51 -17.81 17.14
C GLU A 408 -6.54 -18.20 18.21
N VAL A 409 -7.64 -18.84 17.80
CA VAL A 409 -8.72 -19.28 18.71
C VAL A 409 -8.26 -20.47 19.56
N PHE A 410 -7.51 -21.39 18.97
CA PHE A 410 -7.03 -22.61 19.59
C PHE A 410 -5.49 -22.63 19.61
N ASP A 411 -4.88 -23.20 20.64
CA ASP A 411 -3.43 -23.42 20.63
C ASP A 411 -3.03 -24.47 19.56
N LYS A 412 -1.73 -24.55 19.23
CA LYS A 412 -1.24 -25.44 18.16
C LYS A 412 -1.55 -26.93 18.39
N GLN A 413 -1.51 -27.38 19.64
CA GLN A 413 -1.78 -28.78 19.98
C GLN A 413 -3.25 -29.09 19.75
N THR A 414 -4.13 -28.20 20.20
CA THR A 414 -5.58 -28.28 19.98
C THR A 414 -5.92 -28.21 18.49
N GLN A 415 -5.30 -27.30 17.73
CA GLN A 415 -5.48 -27.23 16.27
C GLN A 415 -5.13 -28.56 15.58
N TYR A 416 -4.01 -29.18 15.94
CA TYR A 416 -3.60 -30.46 15.38
C TYR A 416 -4.61 -31.58 15.68
N GLN A 417 -5.17 -31.60 16.89
CA GLN A 417 -6.20 -32.57 17.27
C GLN A 417 -7.50 -32.36 16.50
N LEU A 418 -7.96 -31.10 16.38
CA LEU A 418 -9.20 -30.76 15.68
C LEU A 418 -9.15 -31.16 14.20
N LEU A 419 -8.01 -31.00 13.52
CA LEU A 419 -7.82 -31.42 12.12
C LEU A 419 -8.02 -32.93 11.89
N GLN A 420 -7.98 -33.74 12.95
CA GLN A 420 -8.15 -35.21 12.89
C GLN A 420 -9.48 -35.67 13.52
N GLN A 421 -10.15 -34.79 14.26
CA GLN A 421 -11.34 -35.14 15.03
C GLN A 421 -12.57 -35.34 14.16
N TYR A 422 -12.69 -34.57 13.08
CA TYR A 422 -13.91 -34.50 12.29
C TYR A 422 -13.84 -35.39 11.06
N THR A 423 -14.93 -36.11 10.79
CA THR A 423 -15.08 -36.94 9.58
C THR A 423 -15.90 -36.18 8.55
N ILE A 424 -15.22 -35.62 7.54
CA ILE A 424 -15.81 -34.90 6.42
C ILE A 424 -15.18 -35.34 5.11
N THR A 425 -15.91 -35.17 4.01
CA THR A 425 -15.45 -35.55 2.66
C THR A 425 -15.45 -34.35 1.71
N PRO A 426 -14.57 -33.36 1.90
CA PRO A 426 -14.51 -32.22 1.00
C PRO A 426 -13.75 -32.55 -0.28
N HIS A 427 -13.75 -31.60 -1.22
CA HIS A 427 -12.98 -31.71 -2.46
C HIS A 427 -11.50 -32.00 -2.19
N ARG A 428 -10.84 -32.70 -3.13
CA ARG A 428 -9.46 -33.20 -2.94
C ARG A 428 -8.45 -32.10 -2.59
N PHE A 429 -8.61 -30.88 -3.10
CA PHE A 429 -7.71 -29.77 -2.76
C PHE A 429 -7.93 -29.25 -1.34
N GLN A 430 -9.16 -29.26 -0.83
CA GLN A 430 -9.44 -28.93 0.56
C GLN A 430 -8.93 -30.04 1.50
N ARG A 431 -9.04 -31.31 1.10
CA ARG A 431 -8.39 -32.43 1.82
C ARG A 431 -6.87 -32.29 1.85
N ALA A 432 -6.26 -31.92 0.72
CA ALA A 432 -4.82 -31.66 0.65
C ALA A 432 -4.42 -30.49 1.57
N LEU A 433 -5.28 -29.45 1.65
CA LEU A 433 -5.11 -28.34 2.57
C LEU A 433 -5.12 -28.79 4.04
N SER A 434 -6.10 -29.58 4.47
CA SER A 434 -6.16 -30.08 5.85
C SER A 434 -4.89 -30.88 6.21
N ASN A 435 -4.46 -31.77 5.31
CA ASN A 435 -3.23 -32.54 5.51
C ASN A 435 -1.97 -31.66 5.52
N LEU A 436 -1.94 -30.58 4.73
CA LEU A 436 -0.83 -29.62 4.75
C LEU A 436 -0.73 -28.94 6.11
N TYR A 437 -1.85 -28.51 6.70
CA TYR A 437 -1.86 -27.93 8.03
C TYR A 437 -1.46 -28.94 9.11
N SER A 438 -1.94 -30.19 9.03
CA SER A 438 -1.50 -31.27 9.93
C SER A 438 0.00 -31.52 9.84
N PHE A 439 0.57 -31.52 8.62
CA PHE A 439 2.01 -31.62 8.40
C PHE A 439 2.77 -30.46 9.05
N LEU A 440 2.39 -29.22 8.78
CA LEU A 440 3.06 -28.04 9.35
C LEU A 440 3.00 -28.02 10.88
N LEU A 441 1.82 -28.31 11.46
CA LEU A 441 1.65 -28.37 12.91
C LEU A 441 2.44 -29.53 13.52
N SER A 442 2.51 -30.68 12.87
CA SER A 442 3.31 -31.81 13.34
C SER A 442 4.80 -31.48 13.41
N GLY A 443 5.31 -30.66 12.48
CA GLY A 443 6.67 -30.12 12.51
C GLY A 443 6.87 -29.12 13.66
N ASP A 444 5.94 -28.16 13.80
CA ASP A 444 5.97 -27.17 14.89
C ASP A 444 5.91 -27.80 16.29
N LEU A 445 5.19 -28.91 16.42
CA LEU A 445 5.07 -29.70 17.66
C LEU A 445 6.21 -30.72 17.83
N SER A 446 7.14 -30.79 16.88
CA SER A 446 8.27 -31.73 16.89
C SER A 446 7.85 -33.19 17.02
N LEU A 447 6.75 -33.58 16.35
CA LEU A 447 6.26 -34.96 16.34
C LEU A 447 7.19 -35.87 15.54
N ASP A 448 7.08 -37.18 15.75
CA ASP A 448 7.91 -38.18 15.10
C ASP A 448 7.85 -38.09 13.57
N TYR A 449 8.99 -38.37 12.91
CA TYR A 449 9.12 -38.37 11.46
C TYR A 449 8.01 -39.16 10.75
N ASN A 450 7.62 -40.32 11.27
CA ASN A 450 6.58 -41.17 10.65
C ASN A 450 5.21 -40.48 10.63
N ILE A 451 4.91 -39.66 11.65
CA ILE A 451 3.66 -38.87 11.71
C ILE A 451 3.72 -37.76 10.66
N GLN A 452 4.82 -37.00 10.62
CA GLN A 452 4.99 -35.93 9.63
C GLN A 452 4.95 -36.49 8.19
N GLN A 453 5.60 -37.64 7.98
CA GLN A 453 5.61 -38.34 6.69
C GLN A 453 4.21 -38.77 6.24
N THR A 454 3.40 -39.28 7.17
CA THR A 454 2.01 -39.68 6.87
C THR A 454 1.21 -38.49 6.32
N HIS A 455 1.27 -37.34 6.99
CA HIS A 455 0.53 -36.14 6.57
C HIS A 455 0.98 -35.63 5.20
N ILE A 456 2.29 -35.50 4.97
CA ILE A 456 2.77 -34.97 3.68
C ILE A 456 2.51 -35.94 2.51
N LYS A 457 2.56 -37.26 2.75
CA LYS A 457 2.13 -38.25 1.75
C LYS A 457 0.64 -38.14 1.45
N ALA A 458 -0.20 -37.93 2.46
CA ALA A 458 -1.63 -37.70 2.24
C ALA A 458 -1.91 -36.43 1.41
N CYS A 459 -1.10 -35.36 1.56
CA CYS A 459 -1.17 -34.20 0.66
C CYS A 459 -0.90 -34.60 -0.81
N MET A 460 0.17 -35.37 -1.04
CA MET A 460 0.58 -35.82 -2.38
C MET A 460 -0.45 -36.78 -2.99
N GLU A 461 -1.11 -37.61 -2.19
CA GLU A 461 -2.18 -38.48 -2.67
C GLU A 461 -3.43 -37.70 -3.10
N ALA A 462 -3.77 -36.65 -2.35
CA ALA A 462 -4.92 -35.80 -2.62
C ALA A 462 -4.72 -34.84 -3.81
N ASP A 463 -3.50 -34.34 -4.03
CA ASP A 463 -3.13 -33.44 -5.14
C ASP A 463 -1.78 -33.83 -5.74
N LYS A 464 -1.79 -34.88 -6.57
CA LYS A 464 -0.60 -35.54 -7.14
C LYS A 464 0.28 -34.62 -7.99
N GLU A 465 -0.32 -33.60 -8.60
CA GLU A 465 0.35 -32.66 -9.51
C GLU A 465 1.06 -31.52 -8.78
N ASN A 466 0.86 -31.39 -7.47
CA ASN A 466 1.33 -30.26 -6.70
C ASN A 466 2.80 -30.40 -6.29
N LEU A 467 3.65 -29.64 -6.99
CA LEU A 467 5.09 -29.66 -6.79
C LEU A 467 5.50 -29.14 -5.40
N LEU A 468 4.67 -28.31 -4.75
CA LEU A 468 4.93 -27.83 -3.39
C LEU A 468 4.97 -29.01 -2.40
N TYR A 469 4.02 -29.94 -2.51
CA TYR A 469 3.97 -31.10 -1.59
C TYR A 469 5.13 -32.07 -1.83
N LYS A 470 5.50 -32.30 -3.09
CA LYS A 470 6.71 -33.07 -3.44
C LYS A 470 7.96 -32.42 -2.84
N MET A 471 8.11 -31.10 -2.96
CA MET A 471 9.22 -30.34 -2.38
C MET A 471 9.26 -30.46 -0.85
N LEU A 472 8.12 -30.26 -0.17
CA LEU A 472 8.04 -30.34 1.29
C LEU A 472 8.36 -31.75 1.82
N TYR A 473 7.98 -32.79 1.08
CA TYR A 473 8.35 -34.16 1.42
C TYR A 473 9.87 -34.37 1.31
N ILE A 474 10.50 -33.88 0.24
CA ILE A 474 11.96 -33.93 0.08
C ILE A 474 12.63 -33.16 1.21
N ASP A 475 12.15 -31.96 1.55
CA ASP A 475 12.67 -31.17 2.67
C ASP A 475 12.65 -31.96 3.98
N LEU A 476 11.55 -32.64 4.31
CA LEU A 476 11.45 -33.51 5.48
C LEU A 476 12.51 -34.63 5.46
N LEU A 477 12.72 -35.27 4.31
CA LEU A 477 13.74 -36.31 4.15
C LEU A 477 15.16 -35.76 4.35
N LEU A 478 15.44 -34.58 3.82
CA LEU A 478 16.74 -33.92 3.95
C LEU A 478 17.03 -33.52 5.40
N GLU A 479 16.04 -32.94 6.10
CA GLU A 479 16.14 -32.54 7.50
C GLU A 479 16.36 -33.73 8.44
N THR A 480 15.73 -34.87 8.11
CA THR A 480 15.89 -36.13 8.86
C THR A 480 17.04 -37.01 8.35
N LYS A 481 17.91 -36.47 7.48
CA LYS A 481 19.11 -37.12 6.95
C LYS A 481 18.86 -38.41 6.15
N ARG A 482 17.68 -38.55 5.55
CA ARG A 482 17.25 -39.67 4.71
C ARG A 482 17.60 -39.43 3.24
N TYR A 483 18.88 -39.18 2.98
CA TYR A 483 19.35 -38.68 1.68
C TYR A 483 19.10 -39.63 0.51
N TYR A 484 19.24 -40.95 0.72
CA TYR A 484 18.92 -41.93 -0.32
C TYR A 484 17.44 -41.83 -0.75
N GLN A 485 16.52 -41.79 0.22
CA GLN A 485 15.08 -41.67 -0.08
C GLN A 485 14.76 -40.32 -0.76
N ALA A 486 15.45 -39.25 -0.37
CA ALA A 486 15.31 -37.95 -1.02
C ALA A 486 15.80 -38.00 -2.49
N ASN A 487 16.92 -38.68 -2.74
CA ASN A 487 17.45 -38.90 -4.08
C ASN A 487 16.46 -39.67 -4.97
N GLU A 488 15.88 -40.76 -4.47
CA GLU A 488 14.88 -41.54 -5.22
C GLU A 488 13.62 -40.71 -5.50
N SER A 489 13.14 -39.97 -4.51
CA SER A 489 11.92 -39.14 -4.64
C SER A 489 12.07 -38.00 -5.66
N LEU A 490 13.31 -37.62 -6.00
CA LEU A 490 13.62 -36.60 -7.00
C LEU A 490 13.64 -37.14 -8.44
N GLU A 491 13.67 -38.45 -8.65
CA GLU A 491 13.83 -39.04 -9.98
C GLU A 491 12.68 -38.64 -10.93
N ASP A 492 11.43 -38.81 -10.49
CA ASP A 492 10.24 -38.37 -11.24
C ASP A 492 10.27 -36.85 -11.53
N ILE A 493 10.70 -36.05 -10.55
CA ILE A 493 10.77 -34.59 -10.71
C ILE A 493 11.79 -34.22 -11.77
N ILE A 494 12.95 -34.86 -11.80
CA ILE A 494 14.00 -34.60 -12.80
C ILE A 494 13.55 -35.04 -14.19
N ASN A 495 12.88 -36.18 -14.30
CA ASN A 495 12.48 -36.72 -15.60
C ASN A 495 11.28 -35.98 -16.19
N ASN A 496 10.30 -35.59 -15.36
CA ASN A 496 8.99 -35.13 -15.84
C ASN A 496 8.67 -33.67 -15.49
N HIS A 497 9.31 -33.09 -14.47
CA HIS A 497 8.93 -31.78 -13.93
C HIS A 497 10.09 -30.81 -13.70
N HIS A 498 11.28 -31.10 -14.26
CA HIS A 498 12.53 -30.42 -13.90
C HIS A 498 12.43 -28.90 -14.04
N SER A 499 12.02 -28.40 -15.20
CA SER A 499 11.92 -26.96 -15.48
C SER A 499 10.94 -26.26 -14.54
N SER A 500 9.78 -26.86 -14.28
CA SER A 500 8.74 -26.30 -13.41
C SER A 500 9.18 -26.28 -11.94
N PHE A 501 9.82 -27.36 -11.48
CA PHE A 501 10.32 -27.48 -10.11
C PHE A 501 11.44 -26.46 -9.83
N ILE A 502 12.38 -26.35 -10.75
CA ILE A 502 13.47 -25.36 -10.66
C ILE A 502 12.92 -23.92 -10.72
N THR A 503 11.94 -23.66 -11.59
CA THR A 503 11.27 -22.34 -11.67
C THR A 503 10.57 -22.00 -10.36
N MET A 504 9.90 -22.96 -9.72
CA MET A 504 9.27 -22.80 -8.40
C MET A 504 10.31 -22.48 -7.33
N LEU A 505 11.38 -23.27 -7.21
CA LEU A 505 12.47 -23.04 -6.23
C LEU A 505 13.24 -21.74 -6.44
N SER A 506 13.22 -21.18 -7.65
CA SER A 506 13.83 -19.89 -7.96
C SER A 506 13.05 -18.69 -7.42
N GLN A 507 11.76 -18.86 -7.10
CA GLN A 507 10.92 -17.78 -6.60
C GLN A 507 11.41 -17.27 -5.22
N PRO A 508 11.26 -15.96 -4.92
CA PRO A 508 11.77 -15.38 -3.68
C PRO A 508 11.26 -16.04 -2.39
N ASN A 509 10.01 -16.52 -2.39
CA ASN A 509 9.36 -17.17 -1.26
C ASN A 509 9.91 -18.58 -0.95
N HIS A 510 10.69 -19.19 -1.85
CA HIS A 510 11.31 -20.50 -1.64
C HIS A 510 12.81 -20.42 -1.31
N THR A 511 13.30 -19.24 -0.90
CA THR A 511 14.73 -19.02 -0.64
C THR A 511 15.29 -19.96 0.44
N ALA A 512 14.56 -20.17 1.54
CA ALA A 512 15.02 -21.05 2.62
C ALA A 512 15.16 -22.51 2.15
N GLN A 513 14.20 -22.98 1.34
CA GLN A 513 14.19 -24.33 0.77
C GLN A 513 15.34 -24.49 -0.22
N ARG A 514 15.51 -23.53 -1.15
CA ARG A 514 16.64 -23.51 -2.11
C ARG A 514 17.99 -23.67 -1.43
N GLU A 515 18.22 -22.98 -0.31
CA GLU A 515 19.46 -23.10 0.46
C GLU A 515 19.70 -24.49 1.04
N LYS A 516 18.65 -25.29 1.32
CA LYS A 516 18.81 -26.67 1.77
C LYS A 516 19.43 -27.53 0.68
N TYR A 517 18.91 -27.46 -0.56
CA TYR A 517 19.43 -28.20 -1.72
C TYR A 517 20.90 -27.84 -2.04
N LEU A 518 21.29 -26.58 -1.83
CA LEU A 518 22.66 -26.11 -2.13
C LEU A 518 23.73 -26.56 -1.12
N LYS A 519 23.33 -26.96 0.09
CA LYS A 519 24.24 -27.33 1.19
C LYS A 519 24.58 -28.84 1.24
N ILE A 520 23.91 -29.67 0.46
CA ILE A 520 24.04 -31.13 0.54
C ILE A 520 25.20 -31.63 -0.35
N SER A 521 25.89 -32.68 0.12
CA SER A 521 27.00 -33.35 -0.57
C SER A 521 26.59 -33.85 -1.96
N PHE A 522 27.51 -33.77 -2.93
CA PHE A 522 27.33 -34.20 -4.33
C PHE A 522 27.28 -35.73 -4.51
N GLU A 523 27.26 -36.51 -3.43
CA GLU A 523 27.22 -37.98 -3.45
C GLU A 523 25.93 -38.56 -4.04
N TYR A 524 24.84 -37.79 -4.03
CA TYR A 524 23.53 -38.22 -4.53
C TYR A 524 23.21 -37.53 -5.86
N HIS A 525 23.16 -38.30 -6.95
CA HIS A 525 23.08 -37.77 -8.32
C HIS A 525 21.89 -36.84 -8.56
N ASN A 526 20.69 -37.20 -8.10
CA ASN A 526 19.48 -36.41 -8.32
C ASN A 526 19.49 -35.12 -7.49
N ILE A 527 19.96 -35.20 -6.24
CA ILE A 527 20.15 -34.01 -5.39
C ILE A 527 21.20 -33.08 -6.02
N ALA A 528 22.31 -33.64 -6.50
CA ALA A 528 23.37 -32.91 -7.20
C ALA A 528 22.86 -32.23 -8.47
N ALA A 529 22.01 -32.90 -9.26
CA ALA A 529 21.41 -32.34 -10.48
C ALA A 529 20.58 -31.08 -10.18
N ILE A 530 19.70 -31.14 -9.18
CA ILE A 530 18.92 -29.98 -8.73
C ILE A 530 19.83 -28.86 -8.22
N ALA A 531 20.82 -29.19 -7.38
CA ALA A 531 21.76 -28.20 -6.84
C ALA A 531 22.57 -27.50 -7.94
N LEU A 532 23.01 -28.23 -8.98
CA LEU A 532 23.70 -27.69 -10.13
C LEU A 532 22.79 -26.78 -10.97
N ALA A 533 21.55 -27.21 -11.24
CA ALA A 533 20.56 -26.39 -11.96
C ALA A 533 20.27 -25.07 -11.23
N LEU A 534 20.12 -25.10 -9.91
CA LEU A 534 19.95 -23.91 -9.08
C LEU A 534 21.20 -23.02 -9.07
N LYS A 535 22.41 -23.60 -9.03
CA LYS A 535 23.67 -22.84 -9.15
C LYS A 535 23.79 -22.17 -10.51
N HIS A 536 23.45 -22.86 -11.60
CA HIS A 536 23.46 -22.29 -12.95
C HIS A 536 22.48 -21.13 -13.10
N LEU A 537 21.30 -21.22 -12.50
CA LEU A 537 20.35 -20.10 -12.46
C LEU A 537 20.84 -18.94 -11.61
N ASN A 538 21.48 -19.20 -10.46
CA ASN A 538 22.14 -18.15 -9.69
C ASN A 538 23.28 -17.47 -10.48
N ILE A 539 23.97 -18.20 -11.37
CA ILE A 539 25.03 -17.65 -12.26
C ILE A 539 24.43 -16.90 -13.45
N GLN A 540 23.34 -17.37 -14.05
CA GLN A 540 22.66 -16.65 -15.14
C GLN A 540 21.91 -15.42 -14.63
N THR A 541 21.35 -15.49 -13.42
CA THR A 541 20.81 -14.32 -12.73
C THR A 541 21.95 -13.41 -12.28
N SER A 542 23.11 -13.88 -11.80
CA SER A 542 24.26 -12.98 -11.50
C SER A 542 24.85 -12.32 -12.75
N ASN A 543 24.80 -12.99 -13.91
CA ASN A 543 25.20 -12.43 -15.21
C ASN A 543 24.13 -11.51 -15.84
N LYS A 544 22.91 -11.49 -15.29
CA LYS A 544 21.81 -10.58 -15.67
C LYS A 544 21.38 -9.64 -14.54
N VAL A 545 21.97 -9.73 -13.37
CA VAL A 545 21.81 -8.76 -12.27
C VAL A 545 22.69 -7.59 -12.67
N PRO A 546 22.11 -6.41 -12.98
CA PRO A 546 22.90 -5.21 -12.93
C PRO A 546 23.48 -5.19 -11.52
N ILE A 547 24.81 -5.11 -11.38
CA ILE A 547 25.48 -4.79 -10.11
C ILE A 547 24.53 -3.82 -9.40
N PRO A 548 23.96 -4.17 -8.23
CA PRO A 548 22.95 -3.33 -7.63
C PRO A 548 23.52 -1.92 -7.59
N PRO A 549 22.79 -0.91 -8.10
CA PRO A 549 23.16 0.47 -7.93
C PRO A 549 23.79 0.64 -6.56
N LYS A 550 25.06 1.09 -6.49
CA LYS A 550 25.61 1.58 -5.21
C LYS A 550 24.48 2.34 -4.51
N PRO A 551 24.14 2.02 -3.25
CA PRO A 551 22.92 2.55 -2.63
C PRO A 551 22.89 4.07 -2.74
N LEU A 552 21.71 4.64 -3.00
CA LEU A 552 21.49 6.09 -2.95
C LEU A 552 21.09 6.47 -1.52
N GLY A 553 21.65 7.55 -0.99
CA GLY A 553 21.30 8.04 0.35
C GLY A 553 22.47 8.55 1.20
N ALA A 554 23.69 8.66 0.66
CA ALA A 554 24.79 9.30 1.38
C ALA A 554 24.43 10.74 1.77
N SER A 555 23.70 11.45 0.91
CA SER A 555 23.23 12.80 1.16
C SER A 555 22.32 12.86 2.39
N SER A 556 21.35 11.95 2.49
CA SER A 556 20.45 11.86 3.64
C SER A 556 21.19 11.49 4.92
N ARG A 557 22.20 10.62 4.83
CA ARG A 557 23.04 10.25 5.97
C ARG A 557 23.91 11.40 6.47
N ILE A 558 24.49 12.20 5.58
CA ILE A 558 25.24 13.40 5.99
C ILE A 558 24.31 14.46 6.58
N LYS A 559 23.08 14.58 6.07
CA LYS A 559 22.04 15.45 6.66
C LYS A 559 21.53 14.96 8.01
N SER A 560 21.63 13.66 8.31
CA SER A 560 21.28 13.12 9.63
C SER A 560 22.39 13.31 10.68
N HIS A 561 23.58 13.77 10.29
CA HIS A 561 24.63 14.14 11.22
C HIS A 561 24.17 15.25 12.17
N LEU A 562 24.58 15.15 13.44
CA LEU A 562 24.27 16.14 14.46
C LEU A 562 24.66 17.56 14.04
N SER A 563 25.83 17.73 13.39
CA SER A 563 26.29 19.02 12.88
C SER A 563 25.29 19.65 11.92
N TYR A 564 24.79 18.89 10.96
CA TYR A 564 23.80 19.40 10.01
C TYR A 564 22.48 19.79 10.69
N LYS A 565 21.96 18.92 11.58
CA LYS A 565 20.71 19.16 12.33
C LYS A 565 20.82 20.43 13.20
N LEU A 566 21.95 20.61 13.90
CA LEU A 566 22.18 21.77 14.76
C LEU A 566 22.34 23.06 13.96
N GLY A 567 23.14 23.06 12.88
CA GLY A 567 23.33 24.28 12.10
C GLY A 567 22.11 24.68 11.27
N GLN A 568 21.29 23.73 10.82
CA GLN A 568 19.95 24.06 10.31
C GLN A 568 19.09 24.75 11.38
N ALA A 569 19.05 24.19 12.60
CA ALA A 569 18.29 24.78 13.70
C ALA A 569 18.79 26.18 14.06
N LEU A 570 20.10 26.42 14.06
CA LEU A 570 20.69 27.75 14.27
C LEU A 570 20.24 28.74 13.20
N ILE A 571 20.31 28.38 11.91
CA ILE A 571 19.91 29.25 10.78
C ILE A 571 18.41 29.55 10.82
N LEU A 572 17.56 28.58 11.15
CA LEU A 572 16.11 28.77 11.17
C LEU A 572 15.67 29.63 12.34
N ASN A 573 16.27 29.44 13.50
CA ASN A 573 15.90 30.16 14.71
C ASN A 573 16.55 31.54 14.79
N SER A 574 17.60 31.85 14.02
CA SER A 574 18.20 33.19 13.99
C SER A 574 17.42 34.22 13.17
N LYS A 575 16.34 33.82 12.49
CA LYS A 575 15.54 34.70 11.60
C LYS A 575 14.47 35.53 12.31
N SER A 576 14.24 35.31 13.60
CA SER A 576 13.27 36.07 14.39
C SER A 576 13.67 36.16 15.86
N LEU A 577 13.21 37.21 16.54
CA LEU A 577 13.46 37.44 17.97
C LEU A 577 12.94 36.27 18.82
N TRP A 578 11.70 35.81 18.54
CA TRP A 578 11.10 34.63 19.16
C TRP A 578 11.85 33.33 18.85
N GLY A 579 12.43 33.23 17.66
CA GLY A 579 13.32 32.13 17.27
C GLY A 579 14.57 32.07 18.14
N TYR A 580 15.19 33.22 18.42
CA TYR A 580 16.38 33.32 19.27
C TYR A 580 16.10 32.87 20.71
N ILE A 581 14.95 33.27 21.27
CA ILE A 581 14.54 32.90 22.63
C ILE A 581 14.35 31.37 22.77
N ARG A 582 13.72 30.71 21.77
CA ARG A 582 13.49 29.25 21.82
C ARG A 582 14.71 28.42 21.41
N MET A 583 15.74 29.05 20.84
CA MET A 583 16.91 28.37 20.27
C MET A 583 17.62 27.42 21.24
N PRO A 584 17.88 27.77 22.52
CA PRO A 584 18.52 26.86 23.47
C PRO A 584 17.76 25.54 23.68
N TYR A 585 16.43 25.62 23.77
CA TYR A 585 15.55 24.45 23.94
C TYR A 585 15.57 23.55 22.71
N VAL A 586 15.46 24.14 21.52
CA VAL A 586 15.50 23.40 20.24
C VAL A 586 16.83 22.66 20.07
N LEU A 587 17.96 23.32 20.37
CA LEU A 587 19.28 22.71 20.27
C LEU A 587 19.49 21.59 21.29
N SER A 588 18.97 21.74 22.52
CA SER A 588 19.00 20.66 23.52
C SER A 588 18.19 19.46 23.06
N TYR A 589 16.95 19.69 22.61
CA TYR A 589 16.07 18.63 22.12
C TYR A 589 16.68 17.86 20.94
N ILE A 590 17.25 18.56 19.95
CA ILE A 590 17.92 17.92 18.80
C ILE A 590 19.07 17.02 19.25
N LYS A 591 19.86 17.48 20.24
CA LYS A 591 20.97 16.69 20.79
C LYS A 591 20.47 15.42 21.48
N ASP A 592 19.46 15.54 22.34
CA ASP A 592 18.94 14.40 23.11
C ASP A 592 18.24 13.39 22.21
N LYS A 593 17.42 13.85 21.25
CA LYS A 593 16.80 13.01 20.24
C LYS A 593 17.85 12.29 19.37
N HIS A 594 18.89 12.98 18.92
CA HIS A 594 19.96 12.33 18.16
C HIS A 594 20.70 11.25 18.97
N LYS A 595 20.91 11.48 20.27
CA LYS A 595 21.51 10.48 21.17
C LYS A 595 20.62 9.24 21.31
N GLN A 596 19.30 9.43 21.39
CA GLN A 596 18.34 8.33 21.43
C GLN A 596 18.31 7.54 20.11
N GLU A 597 18.24 8.23 18.97
CA GLU A 597 18.29 7.60 17.63
C GLU A 597 19.53 6.70 17.46
N GLN A 598 20.70 7.16 17.95
CA GLN A 598 21.93 6.37 17.92
C GLN A 598 21.85 5.12 18.80
N LYS A 599 21.27 5.21 20.00
CA LYS A 599 21.09 4.04 20.89
C LYS A 599 20.18 3.00 20.27
N GLU A 600 19.02 3.41 19.76
CA GLU A 600 18.06 2.52 19.12
C GLU A 600 18.66 1.82 17.89
N TYR A 601 19.47 2.54 17.10
CA TYR A 601 20.17 1.95 15.97
C TYR A 601 21.22 0.90 16.41
N GLN A 602 21.99 1.17 17.46
CA GLN A 602 22.94 0.20 18.00
C GLN A 602 22.23 -1.05 18.55
N GLU A 603 21.10 -0.90 19.23
CA GLU A 603 20.30 -2.03 19.71
C GLU A 603 19.72 -2.86 18.56
N LYS A 604 19.27 -2.21 17.48
CA LYS A 604 18.80 -2.91 16.26
C LYS A 604 19.92 -3.72 15.59
N ILE A 605 21.12 -3.16 15.47
CA ILE A 605 22.27 -3.89 14.91
C ILE A 605 22.71 -5.03 15.83
N LYS A 606 22.64 -4.85 17.16
CA LYS A 606 22.96 -5.91 18.13
C LYS A 606 21.99 -7.10 18.02
N LYS A 607 20.71 -6.84 17.75
CA LYS A 607 19.68 -7.87 17.53
C LYS A 607 19.78 -8.51 16.14
N ASN A 608 20.19 -7.75 15.13
CA ASN A 608 20.36 -8.25 13.76
C ASN A 608 21.56 -7.56 13.07
N PRO A 609 22.73 -8.22 13.02
CA PRO A 609 23.94 -7.66 12.40
C PRO A 609 23.79 -7.28 10.92
N SER A 610 22.85 -7.89 10.19
CA SER A 610 22.59 -7.58 8.77
C SER A 610 22.01 -6.18 8.53
N LEU A 611 21.50 -5.51 9.58
CA LEU A 611 20.97 -4.15 9.51
C LEU A 611 22.05 -3.06 9.54
N LYS A 612 23.33 -3.45 9.65
CA LYS A 612 24.46 -2.50 9.67
C LYS A 612 24.56 -1.80 8.31
N LEU A 613 24.39 -0.49 8.32
CA LEU A 613 24.53 0.34 7.12
C LEU A 613 25.95 0.22 6.53
N PRO A 614 26.10 0.17 5.20
CA PRO A 614 27.39 0.23 4.52
C PRO A 614 28.19 1.51 4.84
N THR A 615 29.46 1.57 4.48
CA THR A 615 30.26 2.80 4.61
C THR A 615 29.73 3.92 3.71
N LEU A 616 30.00 5.19 4.01
CA LEU A 616 29.45 6.30 3.21
C LEU A 616 29.97 6.28 1.77
N GLU A 617 31.22 5.83 1.59
CA GLU A 617 31.93 5.73 0.31
C GLU A 617 31.31 4.70 -0.63
N SER A 618 30.56 3.74 -0.10
CA SER A 618 29.93 2.69 -0.90
C SER A 618 28.65 3.15 -1.61
N TYR A 619 28.19 4.38 -1.37
CA TYR A 619 26.95 4.95 -1.94
C TYR A 619 27.20 5.65 -3.27
N ARG A 620 26.20 5.63 -4.17
CA ARG A 620 26.31 6.23 -5.51
C ARG A 620 26.44 7.75 -5.44
N ASP A 621 25.75 8.40 -4.51
CA ASP A 621 25.74 9.85 -4.33
C ASP A 621 26.81 10.36 -3.36
N TYR A 622 27.80 9.54 -2.98
CA TYR A 622 28.83 9.93 -1.99
C TYR A 622 29.56 11.23 -2.37
N LYS A 623 29.97 11.37 -3.64
CA LYS A 623 30.66 12.59 -4.13
C LYS A 623 29.80 13.85 -4.00
N ASP A 624 28.49 13.73 -4.25
CA ASP A 624 27.56 14.86 -4.08
C ASP A 624 27.25 15.12 -2.60
N ALA A 625 27.17 14.07 -1.79
CA ALA A 625 26.97 14.17 -0.35
C ALA A 625 28.12 14.92 0.34
N LEU A 626 29.37 14.79 -0.13
CA LEU A 626 30.50 15.56 0.38
C LEU A 626 30.30 17.07 0.25
N LYS A 627 29.58 17.55 -0.76
CA LYS A 627 29.25 18.97 -0.91
C LYS A 627 28.40 19.49 0.25
N ILE A 628 27.62 18.62 0.90
CA ILE A 628 26.81 18.98 2.07
C ILE A 628 27.69 19.39 3.26
N LYS A 629 28.87 18.78 3.41
CA LYS A 629 29.82 19.17 4.46
C LYS A 629 30.35 20.61 4.29
N ASN A 630 30.31 21.13 3.07
CA ASN A 630 30.68 22.51 2.75
C ASN A 630 29.49 23.49 2.83
N THR A 631 28.29 23.03 3.18
CA THR A 631 27.15 23.93 3.36
C THR A 631 27.26 24.72 4.66
N LEU A 632 26.71 25.94 4.66
CA LEU A 632 26.63 26.79 5.85
C LEU A 632 26.00 26.05 7.04
N SER A 633 24.92 25.30 6.82
CA SER A 633 24.27 24.51 7.88
C SER A 633 25.21 23.48 8.50
N TYR A 634 26.04 22.80 7.69
CA TYR A 634 26.94 21.79 8.24
C TYR A 634 28.11 22.43 8.99
N GLN A 635 28.76 23.43 8.38
CA GLN A 635 29.90 24.15 8.97
C GLN A 635 29.53 24.89 10.24
N LEU A 636 28.35 25.54 10.27
CA LEU A 636 27.86 26.26 11.45
C LEU A 636 27.60 25.31 12.63
N GLY A 637 27.01 24.15 12.37
CA GLY A 637 26.79 23.16 13.43
C GLY A 637 28.08 22.50 13.91
N GLU A 638 29.06 22.26 13.04
CA GLU A 638 30.40 21.82 13.45
C GLU A 638 31.09 22.85 14.33
N ALA A 639 31.05 24.13 13.93
CA ALA A 639 31.58 25.24 14.72
C ALA A 639 30.89 25.31 16.09
N PHE A 640 29.57 25.15 16.14
CA PHE A 640 28.80 25.13 17.40
C PHE A 640 29.19 23.94 18.31
N ILE A 641 29.31 22.72 17.75
CA ILE A 641 29.76 21.55 18.51
C ILE A 641 31.19 21.76 19.05
N LYS A 642 32.08 22.34 18.23
CA LYS A 642 33.46 22.64 18.61
C LYS A 642 33.54 23.69 19.71
N ALA A 643 32.77 24.78 19.60
CA ALA A 643 32.67 25.83 20.62
C ALA A 643 32.13 25.31 21.96
N LYS A 644 31.17 24.39 21.93
CA LYS A 644 30.63 23.74 23.14
C LYS A 644 31.65 22.83 23.83
N LYS A 645 32.52 22.14 23.08
CA LYS A 645 33.65 21.37 23.64
C LYS A 645 34.72 22.26 24.27
N GLN A 646 34.79 23.54 23.90
CA GLN A 646 35.73 24.54 24.43
C GLN A 646 35.18 25.37 25.60
N ASN A 647 34.07 24.93 26.23
CA ASN A 647 33.52 25.50 27.48
C ASN A 647 33.08 26.99 27.42
N PHE A 648 32.71 27.51 26.24
CA PHE A 648 32.41 28.95 26.05
C PHE A 648 30.97 29.41 26.35
N PHE A 649 30.06 28.52 26.79
CA PHE A 649 28.68 28.91 27.17
C PHE A 649 28.26 28.26 28.49
N LYS A 650 28.64 28.87 29.62
CA LYS A 650 27.91 28.74 30.89
C LYS A 650 26.89 29.89 30.96
N PHE A 651 25.67 29.64 30.50
CA PHE A 651 24.50 30.37 30.99
C PHE A 651 23.68 29.40 31.85
N PRO A 652 23.39 29.73 33.12
CA PRO A 652 22.60 28.87 33.98
C PRO A 652 21.14 28.91 33.52
N ILE A 653 20.53 27.74 33.37
CA ILE A 653 19.08 27.59 33.24
C ILE A 653 18.55 27.39 34.67
N PRO A 654 17.81 28.33 35.28
CA PRO A 654 17.08 28.05 36.49
C PRO A 654 15.84 27.20 36.15
N TYR A 655 15.70 26.14 36.94
CA TYR A 655 14.56 25.25 37.07
C TYR A 655 13.20 25.97 37.11
N LEU A 656 12.23 25.49 36.33
CA LEU A 656 10.81 25.60 36.65
C LEU A 656 10.34 24.23 37.15
N LYS A 657 10.40 24.03 38.47
CA LYS A 657 9.49 23.11 39.17
C LYS A 657 8.29 23.94 39.59
N ALA A 658 7.13 23.61 39.06
CA ALA A 658 5.85 24.02 39.62
C ALA A 658 5.77 23.51 41.06
N ASN A 659 5.51 24.42 42.00
CA ASN A 659 4.69 24.16 43.18
C ASN A 659 4.26 25.50 43.79
N ASN A 660 2.96 25.54 44.09
CA ASN A 660 2.20 26.57 44.80
C ASN A 660 2.98 27.30 45.90
N VAL A 661 2.84 28.63 45.98
CA VAL A 661 2.45 29.41 47.20
C VAL A 661 2.09 30.85 46.76
N ASN A 662 0.97 31.36 47.27
CA ASN A 662 0.50 32.76 47.19
C ASN A 662 1.38 33.72 48.01
N TYR A 663 1.62 34.95 47.54
CA TYR A 663 1.20 36.22 48.17
C TYR A 663 1.87 37.48 47.55
N SER A 664 1.01 38.43 47.17
CA SER A 664 1.03 39.91 47.24
C SER A 664 2.27 40.78 46.97
N GLY A 665 2.00 41.85 46.20
CA GLY A 665 2.66 43.18 46.23
C GLY A 665 3.69 43.36 45.12
N GLY A 666 3.71 44.38 44.27
CA GLY A 666 3.02 45.67 44.19
C GLY A 666 3.93 46.59 43.35
N GLY A 667 3.35 47.52 42.59
CA GLY A 667 4.08 48.64 41.96
C GLY A 667 4.45 48.42 40.48
N GLY A 668 3.71 49.08 39.59
CA GLY A 668 3.96 49.08 38.15
C GLY A 668 5.07 50.01 37.69
N HIS A 669 5.40 49.93 36.41
CA HIS A 669 5.47 51.08 35.51
C HIS A 669 5.43 50.57 34.06
N SER A 670 4.66 51.31 33.28
CA SER A 670 4.35 51.15 31.87
C SER A 670 5.60 51.16 30.98
N MET A 671 5.63 50.32 29.94
CA MET A 671 5.73 50.84 28.57
C MET A 671 5.49 49.76 27.51
N VAL A 672 4.58 50.13 26.62
CA VAL A 672 4.20 49.54 25.34
C VAL A 672 5.41 49.40 24.42
N LEU A 673 5.53 48.27 23.73
CA LEU A 673 5.94 48.27 22.31
C LEU A 673 5.53 46.95 21.64
N PHE A 674 4.67 47.12 20.65
CA PHE A 674 4.24 46.14 19.66
C PHE A 674 5.44 45.52 18.93
N CYS A 675 5.45 44.20 18.76
CA CYS A 675 5.67 43.46 17.51
C CYS A 675 5.40 41.96 17.71
#